data_AF-A0A9N9YRK5-F1
#
_entry.id   AF-A0A9N9YRK5-F1
#
_cell.length_a   1.000
_cell.length_b   1.000
_cell.length_c   1.000
_cell.angle_alpha   90.00
_cell.angle_beta   90.00
_cell.angle_gamma   90.00
#
_symmetry.space_group_name_H-M   'P 1'
#
loop_
_entity.id
_entity.type
_entity.pdbx_description
1 polymer ?
#
loop_
_entity_poly.entity_id
_entity_poly.type
_entity_poly.pdbx_seq_one_letter_code
_entity_poly.pdbx_strand_id
1 'polypeptide(L)'
;MAATNGSEPWANALSEKFKDRIVLTTYPGQSVVDPVELNWGNADPEKRGPILVSRSKETLKKRNAIGAHGGSYAIYNALAIAAGDLPPNFRPNFENTQPTFQPPQQEAWGDFSKIVSMDPFGHNVSTYFKKHLDQGIDVRPTIAITRAHMRVAEIVDSIKSGSLPVDGDVVINSTGDVKVTKIAVEPVWHLPGVASRFNVDEGILRRALFEYTGGSYPELVTRPDMKVFLPPIGGLTVYIFGPPERVSDPNVKLALRIHDECNGSDVFQSDICTCRPYLTFGIEEAIKEAQNGGSGVVIYFRKEGRALGEVVKYLVYNSRKRGGDTADKYFTRTENIAGVRDMRFQALMPDILHWLGIKKIDKMLSMSNMKHDAIVEQGIPIYERIPIPDHLIPSDSRVEIDAKINAGYFTTGSKITEEELKNVEGRGWQSWEDRNLAYFDNLDPSTYYDSPWSDILSNYNHFWADDSRNDDRELATQWLEDDQDGEWNERVEAETTFELANDIWIVFTSRWCQRVRQIKANPSDMENERALLIHRMSKAERFLGAVGENLWKKLQSTGSIIEHSDPDFFVGRRYEFTTYKITRVAIHLVALRALLLRVLFDLYSLVDVYDGAIYETYRGLCFQVWACLPHLKTVHALSAKDTLLMVVPLYEAADSDELRHLYDIKIDWTVFGLAEHMSIEAFQNWIVARSAQWI
;
A
#
# COMPACT_ATOMS: atom_id res chain seq x y z
N MET A 1 8.87 -26.94 5.07
CA MET A 1 8.31 -28.14 5.71
C MET A 1 7.24 -28.70 4.80
N ALA A 2 7.47 -29.92 4.31
CA ALA A 2 6.60 -30.60 3.36
C ALA A 2 5.18 -30.79 3.93
N ALA A 3 4.18 -30.51 3.08
CA ALA A 3 2.81 -30.93 3.29
C ALA A 3 2.81 -32.46 3.39
N THR A 4 2.61 -32.96 4.60
CA THR A 4 2.40 -34.39 4.83
C THR A 4 0.97 -34.73 4.41
N ASN A 5 0.87 -35.72 3.54
CA ASN A 5 -0.36 -36.35 3.07
C ASN A 5 -1.25 -36.80 4.25
N GLY A 6 -2.23 -35.96 4.60
CA GLY A 6 -3.25 -36.26 5.62
C GLY A 6 -4.62 -35.67 5.30
N SER A 7 -4.90 -35.33 4.03
CA SER A 7 -6.08 -34.53 3.65
C SER A 7 -7.34 -35.31 3.24
N GLU A 8 -7.38 -36.64 3.35
CA GLU A 8 -8.52 -37.43 2.87
C GLU A 8 -9.76 -37.54 3.80
N PRO A 9 -9.67 -37.45 5.15
CA PRO A 9 -10.88 -37.60 5.98
C PRO A 9 -11.82 -36.39 5.94
N TRP A 10 -11.29 -35.17 5.82
CA TRP A 10 -12.05 -33.93 6.00
C TRP A 10 -12.81 -33.49 4.74
N ALA A 11 -12.21 -33.68 3.55
CA ALA A 11 -12.85 -33.38 2.28
C ALA A 11 -14.09 -34.28 2.05
N ASN A 12 -14.00 -35.55 2.42
CA ASN A 12 -15.14 -36.49 2.36
C ASN A 12 -16.24 -36.14 3.38
N ALA A 13 -15.89 -35.69 4.59
CA ALA A 13 -16.85 -35.29 5.61
C ALA A 13 -17.63 -34.00 5.28
N LEU A 14 -17.02 -33.05 4.55
CA LEU A 14 -17.69 -31.85 4.06
C LEU A 14 -18.53 -32.12 2.82
N SER A 15 -18.04 -32.97 1.90
CA SER A 15 -18.80 -33.44 0.74
C SER A 15 -20.14 -34.04 1.17
N GLU A 16 -20.15 -34.95 2.14
CA GLU A 16 -21.39 -35.52 2.70
C GLU A 16 -22.33 -34.45 3.29
N LYS A 17 -21.80 -33.41 3.93
CA LYS A 17 -22.61 -32.34 4.57
C LYS A 17 -23.26 -31.38 3.56
N PHE A 18 -22.69 -31.23 2.36
CA PHE A 18 -23.28 -30.43 1.28
C PHE A 18 -24.11 -31.26 0.29
N LYS A 19 -24.28 -32.58 0.51
CA LYS A 19 -25.21 -33.42 -0.28
C LYS A 19 -26.69 -33.15 0.02
N ASP A 20 -26.96 -32.50 1.14
CA ASP A 20 -28.32 -32.15 1.51
C ASP A 20 -28.94 -31.14 0.53
N ARG A 21 -30.23 -31.33 0.23
CA ARG A 21 -30.97 -30.43 -0.65
C ARG A 21 -30.91 -28.98 -0.15
N ILE A 22 -30.51 -28.07 -1.02
CA ILE A 22 -30.54 -26.62 -0.76
C ILE A 22 -32.00 -26.19 -0.55
N VAL A 23 -32.29 -25.59 0.61
CA VAL A 23 -33.60 -25.02 0.93
C VAL A 23 -33.57 -23.53 0.60
N LEU A 24 -34.19 -23.16 -0.51
CA LEU A 24 -34.36 -21.76 -0.90
C LEU A 24 -35.66 -21.23 -0.30
N THR A 25 -35.59 -20.19 0.54
CA THR A 25 -36.77 -19.53 1.15
C THR A 25 -37.11 -18.22 0.44
N THR A 26 -36.91 -18.21 -0.87
CA THR A 26 -36.99 -17.03 -1.74
C THR A 26 -38.44 -16.56 -1.93
N TYR A 27 -39.47 -17.42 -1.79
CA TYR A 27 -40.86 -17.01 -2.00
C TYR A 27 -41.68 -16.96 -0.69
N PRO A 28 -42.57 -15.95 -0.52
CA PRO A 28 -43.43 -15.84 0.65
C PRO A 28 -44.62 -16.80 0.46
N GLY A 29 -44.75 -17.81 1.32
CA GLY A 29 -45.82 -18.81 1.24
C GLY A 29 -45.39 -20.23 0.91
N GLN A 30 -44.09 -20.51 0.81
CA GLN A 30 -43.61 -21.89 0.95
C GLN A 30 -43.92 -22.37 2.39
N SER A 31 -44.41 -23.61 2.55
CA SER A 31 -44.82 -24.21 3.84
C SER A 31 -43.73 -24.26 4.93
N VAL A 32 -42.54 -23.76 4.63
CA VAL A 32 -41.35 -23.75 5.49
C VAL A 32 -41.08 -22.36 6.06
N VAL A 33 -41.78 -21.29 5.66
CA VAL A 33 -41.48 -19.90 6.07
C VAL A 33 -42.30 -19.49 7.32
N ASP A 34 -41.62 -19.04 8.39
CA ASP A 34 -42.20 -18.70 9.69
C ASP A 34 -41.31 -17.64 10.40
N PRO A 35 -41.24 -16.41 9.85
CA PRO A 35 -40.28 -15.39 10.28
C PRO A 35 -40.62 -14.86 11.68
N VAL A 36 -39.60 -14.52 12.47
CA VAL A 36 -39.80 -13.80 13.73
C VAL A 36 -40.27 -12.37 13.41
N GLU A 37 -41.31 -11.92 14.11
CA GLU A 37 -41.86 -10.58 13.94
C GLU A 37 -40.79 -9.50 14.18
N LEU A 38 -40.80 -8.48 13.32
CA LEU A 38 -39.85 -7.36 13.35
C LEU A 38 -40.63 -6.05 13.15
N ASN A 39 -40.83 -5.34 14.25
CA ASN A 39 -41.51 -4.05 14.25
C ASN A 39 -40.49 -2.92 14.29
N TRP A 40 -39.93 -2.57 13.12
CA TRP A 40 -38.95 -1.49 13.02
C TRP A 40 -39.53 -0.17 13.56
N GLY A 41 -38.71 0.59 14.29
CA GLY A 41 -39.15 1.82 14.96
C GLY A 41 -39.88 1.61 16.28
N ASN A 42 -40.02 0.38 16.79
CA ASN A 42 -40.48 0.21 18.17
C ASN A 42 -39.35 0.53 19.16
N ALA A 43 -39.62 1.41 20.13
CA ALA A 43 -38.64 1.78 21.17
C ALA A 43 -38.39 0.65 22.18
N ASP A 44 -39.31 -0.29 22.34
CA ASP A 44 -39.14 -1.44 23.22
C ASP A 44 -38.44 -2.57 22.45
N PRO A 45 -37.20 -2.97 22.81
CA PRO A 45 -36.46 -3.98 22.07
C PRO A 45 -37.19 -5.32 21.99
N GLU A 46 -37.95 -5.72 23.02
CA GLU A 46 -38.69 -6.99 22.99
C GLU A 46 -39.82 -6.95 21.95
N LYS A 47 -40.54 -5.82 21.86
CA LYS A 47 -41.60 -5.61 20.87
C LYS A 47 -41.06 -5.31 19.47
N ARG A 48 -39.87 -4.71 19.39
CA ARG A 48 -39.15 -4.49 18.15
C ARG A 48 -38.76 -5.82 17.52
N GLY A 49 -38.25 -6.76 18.33
CA GLY A 49 -37.76 -8.07 17.87
C GLY A 49 -36.32 -8.01 17.32
N PRO A 50 -35.57 -9.14 17.30
CA PRO A 50 -34.19 -9.16 16.82
C PRO A 50 -34.09 -9.12 15.28
N ILE A 51 -32.92 -8.74 14.77
CA ILE A 51 -32.58 -8.89 13.35
C ILE A 51 -32.03 -10.29 13.12
N LEU A 52 -32.64 -11.03 12.20
CA LEU A 52 -32.30 -12.41 11.91
C LEU A 52 -32.10 -12.64 10.41
N VAL A 53 -30.87 -12.97 10.01
CA VAL A 53 -30.51 -13.41 8.65
C VAL A 53 -30.20 -14.91 8.58
N SER A 54 -30.55 -15.65 9.65
CA SER A 54 -30.21 -17.05 9.92
C SER A 54 -29.95 -17.93 8.68
N ARG A 55 -28.88 -18.73 8.75
CA ARG A 55 -28.43 -19.62 7.67
C ARG A 55 -28.52 -21.13 7.99
N SER A 56 -28.68 -21.52 9.26
CA SER A 56 -28.81 -22.93 9.63
C SER A 56 -30.21 -23.46 9.32
N LYS A 57 -30.35 -24.74 8.99
CA LYS A 57 -31.64 -25.33 8.58
C LYS A 57 -32.74 -25.14 9.63
N GLU A 58 -32.38 -25.20 10.90
CA GLU A 58 -33.29 -25.12 12.04
C GLU A 58 -33.90 -23.72 12.18
N THR A 59 -33.11 -22.68 11.89
CA THR A 59 -33.48 -21.29 12.10
C THR A 59 -33.69 -20.51 10.79
N LEU A 60 -33.41 -21.11 9.62
CA LEU A 60 -33.58 -20.48 8.30
C LEU A 60 -35.00 -19.95 8.09
N LYS A 61 -36.01 -20.68 8.57
CA LYS A 61 -37.41 -20.28 8.52
C LYS A 61 -37.75 -19.04 9.35
N LYS A 62 -36.95 -18.78 10.39
CA LYS A 62 -37.15 -17.71 11.38
C LYS A 62 -36.57 -16.36 10.94
N ARG A 63 -35.81 -16.31 9.85
CA ARG A 63 -35.15 -15.09 9.37
C ARG A 63 -36.19 -14.03 8.96
N ASN A 64 -35.91 -12.78 9.28
CA ASN A 64 -36.74 -11.61 8.97
C ASN A 64 -35.98 -10.50 8.22
N ALA A 65 -34.70 -10.74 7.93
CA ALA A 65 -33.84 -9.84 7.18
C ALA A 65 -33.09 -10.55 6.04
N ILE A 66 -32.74 -9.77 5.02
CA ILE A 66 -32.00 -10.19 3.82
C ILE A 66 -30.50 -9.96 4.07
N GLY A 67 -29.63 -10.80 3.51
CA GLY A 67 -28.18 -10.63 3.57
C GLY A 67 -27.50 -11.50 4.62
N ALA A 68 -26.45 -10.98 5.24
CA ALA A 68 -25.64 -11.71 6.22
C ALA A 68 -25.04 -10.77 7.28
N HIS A 69 -24.88 -11.25 8.52
CA HIS A 69 -24.08 -10.59 9.55
C HIS A 69 -22.59 -10.66 9.20
N GLY A 70 -21.82 -9.67 9.67
CA GLY A 70 -20.38 -9.57 9.38
C GLY A 70 -20.05 -8.57 8.26
N GLY A 71 -21.06 -7.91 7.67
CA GLY A 71 -20.88 -7.04 6.51
C GLY A 71 -20.09 -7.72 5.38
N SER A 72 -19.07 -7.04 4.86
CA SER A 72 -18.16 -7.59 3.85
C SER A 72 -17.35 -8.81 4.33
N TYR A 73 -17.20 -9.02 5.64
CA TYR A 73 -16.49 -10.18 6.19
C TYR A 73 -17.28 -11.49 6.15
N ALA A 74 -18.59 -11.43 5.86
CA ALA A 74 -19.44 -12.61 5.76
C ALA A 74 -18.95 -13.61 4.69
N ILE A 75 -18.30 -13.12 3.63
CA ILE A 75 -17.73 -13.94 2.56
C ILE A 75 -16.54 -14.75 3.07
N TYR A 76 -15.65 -14.17 3.88
CA TYR A 76 -14.54 -14.90 4.48
C TYR A 76 -15.01 -15.98 5.45
N ASN A 77 -16.09 -15.73 6.20
CA ASN A 77 -16.70 -16.75 7.04
C ASN A 77 -17.24 -17.92 6.19
N ALA A 78 -17.86 -17.63 5.04
CA ALA A 78 -18.33 -18.67 4.12
C ALA A 78 -17.16 -19.47 3.51
N LEU A 79 -16.06 -18.80 3.14
CA LEU A 79 -14.84 -19.45 2.66
C LEU A 79 -14.21 -20.35 3.73
N ALA A 80 -14.14 -19.90 4.99
CA ALA A 80 -13.64 -20.71 6.09
C ALA A 80 -14.51 -21.97 6.32
N ILE A 81 -15.83 -21.86 6.17
CA ILE A 81 -16.72 -23.03 6.22
C ILE A 81 -16.45 -23.98 5.05
N ALA A 82 -16.31 -23.45 3.84
CA ALA A 82 -16.04 -24.25 2.64
C ALA A 82 -14.67 -24.94 2.68
N ALA A 83 -13.66 -24.26 3.23
CA ALA A 83 -12.32 -24.78 3.45
C ALA A 83 -12.26 -25.84 4.58
N GLY A 84 -13.29 -25.92 5.41
CA GLY A 84 -13.36 -26.85 6.54
C GLY A 84 -12.81 -26.31 7.86
N ASP A 85 -12.32 -25.08 7.87
CA ASP A 85 -11.82 -24.40 9.08
C ASP A 85 -12.94 -24.12 10.09
N LEU A 86 -14.18 -23.98 9.62
CA LEU A 86 -15.37 -23.79 10.45
C LEU A 86 -16.47 -24.81 10.13
N PRO A 87 -17.23 -25.30 11.13
CA PRO A 87 -18.37 -26.16 10.87
C PRO A 87 -19.53 -25.38 10.19
N PRO A 88 -20.36 -26.03 9.34
CA PRO A 88 -21.47 -25.34 8.64
C PRO A 88 -22.52 -24.67 9.54
N ASN A 89 -22.68 -25.17 10.76
CA ASN A 89 -23.56 -24.61 11.79
C ASN A 89 -22.79 -23.78 12.83
N PHE A 90 -21.60 -23.28 12.48
CA PHE A 90 -20.79 -22.46 13.37
C PHE A 90 -21.57 -21.25 13.90
N ARG A 91 -21.55 -21.12 15.22
CA ARG A 91 -22.14 -20.01 15.96
C ARG A 91 -21.08 -19.41 16.86
N PRO A 92 -20.72 -18.13 16.67
CA PRO A 92 -19.87 -17.44 17.63
C PRO A 92 -20.55 -17.37 19.00
N ASN A 93 -19.77 -17.44 20.08
CA ASN A 93 -20.28 -17.15 21.41
C ASN A 93 -20.15 -15.64 21.69
N PHE A 94 -21.28 -14.99 21.97
CA PHE A 94 -21.35 -13.57 22.36
C PHE A 94 -21.75 -13.39 23.84
N GLU A 95 -21.65 -14.45 24.64
CA GLU A 95 -21.70 -14.34 26.10
C GLU A 95 -20.53 -13.46 26.58
N ASN A 96 -20.80 -12.58 27.55
CA ASN A 96 -19.83 -11.66 28.12
C ASN A 96 -19.21 -10.65 27.12
N THR A 97 -19.93 -10.30 26.04
CA THR A 97 -19.51 -9.25 25.08
C THR A 97 -20.32 -7.97 25.24
N GLN A 98 -20.89 -7.71 26.42
CA GLN A 98 -21.61 -6.46 26.70
C GLN A 98 -20.70 -5.25 26.52
N PRO A 99 -21.25 -4.10 26.10
CA PRO A 99 -20.44 -2.92 25.84
C PRO A 99 -19.80 -2.38 27.12
N THR A 100 -18.58 -1.85 27.03
CA THR A 100 -17.88 -1.24 28.18
C THR A 100 -18.53 0.05 28.69
N PHE A 101 -19.43 0.61 27.89
CA PHE A 101 -20.27 1.75 28.19
C PHE A 101 -21.67 1.48 27.63
N GLN A 102 -22.70 1.64 28.44
CA GLN A 102 -24.08 1.46 27.99
C GLN A 102 -24.67 2.83 27.62
N PRO A 103 -24.81 3.15 26.32
CA PRO A 103 -25.41 4.41 25.92
C PRO A 103 -26.86 4.47 26.41
N PRO A 104 -27.31 5.62 26.94
CA PRO A 104 -28.71 5.80 27.26
C PRO A 104 -29.53 5.71 25.99
N GLN A 105 -30.68 5.05 26.09
CA GLN A 105 -31.61 4.95 24.97
C GLN A 105 -32.08 6.33 24.53
N GLN A 106 -31.97 6.61 23.23
CA GLN A 106 -32.40 7.87 22.64
C GLN A 106 -33.80 7.73 22.05
N GLU A 107 -34.57 8.82 22.03
CA GLU A 107 -35.89 8.86 21.38
C GLU A 107 -35.81 8.41 19.92
N ALA A 108 -34.74 8.79 19.22
CA ALA A 108 -34.50 8.43 17.82
C ALA A 108 -34.36 6.91 17.58
N TRP A 109 -34.08 6.10 18.61
CA TRP A 109 -34.00 4.63 18.45
C TRP A 109 -35.37 4.00 18.14
N GLY A 110 -36.45 4.65 18.56
CA GLY A 110 -37.83 4.29 18.23
C GLY A 110 -38.45 5.19 17.15
N ASP A 111 -37.65 5.95 16.40
CA ASP A 111 -38.15 6.79 15.32
C ASP A 111 -37.78 6.19 13.96
N PHE A 112 -38.80 5.75 13.24
CA PHE A 112 -38.69 5.10 11.93
C PHE A 112 -38.08 5.99 10.84
N SER A 113 -38.12 7.32 11.02
CA SER A 113 -37.58 8.30 10.07
C SER A 113 -36.12 8.67 10.36
N LYS A 114 -35.69 8.56 11.62
CA LYS A 114 -34.37 9.04 12.07
C LYS A 114 -33.26 8.01 11.87
N ILE A 115 -33.52 6.74 12.16
CA ILE A 115 -32.54 5.66 12.02
C ILE A 115 -33.09 4.61 11.05
N VAL A 116 -32.48 4.54 9.87
CA VAL A 116 -32.91 3.65 8.76
C VAL A 116 -31.76 2.79 8.22
N SER A 117 -30.52 3.04 8.61
CA SER A 117 -29.32 2.39 8.05
C SER A 117 -28.41 1.70 9.06
N MET A 118 -28.84 1.62 10.33
CA MET A 118 -28.19 0.85 11.40
C MET A 118 -29.22 0.28 12.37
N ASP A 119 -28.84 -0.74 13.16
CA ASP A 119 -29.70 -1.38 14.17
C ASP A 119 -29.54 -0.71 15.55
N PRO A 120 -30.54 0.03 16.06
CA PRO A 120 -30.39 0.77 17.31
C PRO A 120 -30.06 -0.11 18.53
N PHE A 121 -30.53 -1.36 18.54
CA PHE A 121 -30.37 -2.31 19.65
C PHE A 121 -29.21 -3.29 19.45
N GLY A 122 -28.46 -3.17 18.35
CA GLY A 122 -27.39 -4.08 17.97
C GLY A 122 -26.17 -4.12 18.89
N HIS A 123 -26.08 -3.19 19.85
CA HIS A 123 -24.96 -3.01 20.76
C HIS A 123 -24.99 -3.91 22.00
N ASN A 124 -26.16 -4.48 22.36
CA ASN A 124 -26.31 -5.29 23.56
C ASN A 124 -27.33 -6.44 23.37
N VAL A 125 -27.07 -7.28 22.36
CA VAL A 125 -27.97 -8.39 21.99
C VAL A 125 -28.12 -9.45 23.08
N SER A 126 -27.07 -9.68 23.89
CA SER A 126 -27.09 -10.65 24.99
C SER A 126 -28.01 -10.24 26.12
N THR A 127 -28.34 -8.95 26.25
CA THR A 127 -29.33 -8.43 27.19
C THR A 127 -30.71 -8.34 26.55
N TYR A 128 -30.84 -7.60 25.45
CA TYR A 128 -32.14 -7.30 24.84
C TYR A 128 -32.83 -8.53 24.23
N PHE A 129 -32.04 -9.50 23.74
CA PHE A 129 -32.56 -10.66 23.03
C PHE A 129 -32.18 -11.98 23.69
N LYS A 130 -31.90 -11.96 25.00
CA LYS A 130 -31.53 -13.14 25.79
C LYS A 130 -32.51 -14.31 25.59
N LYS A 131 -33.82 -14.04 25.63
CA LYS A 131 -34.86 -15.05 25.41
C LYS A 131 -34.72 -15.78 24.07
N HIS A 132 -34.34 -15.07 23.01
CA HIS A 132 -34.15 -15.66 21.69
C HIS A 132 -32.86 -16.49 21.64
N LEU A 133 -31.78 -15.99 22.25
CA LEU A 133 -30.51 -16.72 22.37
C LEU A 133 -30.70 -18.02 23.15
N ASP A 134 -31.42 -17.99 24.29
CA ASP A 134 -31.73 -19.16 25.12
C ASP A 134 -32.61 -20.19 24.37
N GLN A 135 -33.39 -19.74 23.36
CA GLN A 135 -34.16 -20.60 22.45
C GLN A 135 -33.33 -21.14 21.27
N GLY A 136 -32.04 -20.83 21.21
CA GLY A 136 -31.16 -21.27 20.14
C GLY A 136 -31.30 -20.48 18.84
N ILE A 137 -31.88 -19.27 18.87
CA ILE A 137 -31.92 -18.35 17.72
C ILE A 137 -30.56 -17.63 17.61
N ASP A 138 -30.00 -17.61 16.39
CA ASP A 138 -28.72 -16.95 16.09
C ASP A 138 -28.91 -15.43 15.93
N VAL A 139 -28.98 -14.73 17.06
CA VAL A 139 -28.97 -13.25 17.12
C VAL A 139 -27.53 -12.79 17.26
N ARG A 140 -27.07 -11.88 16.39
CA ARG A 140 -25.69 -11.38 16.43
C ARG A 140 -25.64 -9.87 16.63
N PRO A 141 -24.62 -9.35 17.36
CA PRO A 141 -24.44 -7.92 17.49
C PRO A 141 -24.06 -7.31 16.14
N THR A 142 -24.55 -6.11 15.88
CA THR A 142 -24.21 -5.27 14.72
C THR A 142 -23.53 -3.97 15.17
N ILE A 143 -23.43 -3.75 16.48
CA ILE A 143 -22.68 -2.65 17.09
C ILE A 143 -21.82 -3.23 18.21
N ALA A 144 -20.58 -2.76 18.36
CA ALA A 144 -19.70 -3.13 19.47
C ALA A 144 -19.03 -1.88 20.04
N ILE A 145 -18.96 -1.78 21.37
CA ILE A 145 -18.42 -0.62 22.09
C ILE A 145 -17.28 -1.09 22.99
N THR A 146 -16.13 -0.43 22.89
CA THR A 146 -14.97 -0.69 23.75
C THR A 146 -14.27 0.60 24.14
N ARG A 147 -13.43 0.55 25.19
CA ARG A 147 -12.54 1.64 25.59
C ARG A 147 -11.10 1.22 25.35
N ALA A 148 -10.28 2.14 24.86
CA ALA A 148 -8.88 1.87 24.55
C ALA A 148 -8.03 3.13 24.73
N HIS A 149 -6.73 2.95 24.65
CA HIS A 149 -5.81 4.05 24.37
C HIS A 149 -5.48 4.03 22.87
N MET A 150 -5.35 5.22 22.30
CA MET A 150 -4.95 5.40 20.90
C MET A 150 -3.73 6.31 20.85
N ARG A 151 -2.83 6.01 19.92
CA ARG A 151 -1.65 6.82 19.62
C ARG A 151 -1.63 7.12 18.14
N VAL A 152 -1.49 8.40 17.79
CA VAL A 152 -1.42 8.90 16.42
C VAL A 152 -0.18 9.79 16.33
N ALA A 153 0.65 9.60 15.31
CA ALA A 153 1.95 10.26 15.21
C ALA A 153 1.82 11.80 15.27
N GLU A 154 0.86 12.36 14.55
CA GLU A 154 0.59 13.79 14.52
C GLU A 154 0.19 14.33 15.90
N ILE A 155 -0.52 13.54 16.70
CA ILE A 155 -0.89 13.93 18.06
C ILE A 155 0.34 13.94 18.97
N VAL A 156 1.29 13.02 18.77
CA VAL A 156 2.59 13.04 19.46
C VAL A 156 3.37 14.31 19.11
N ASP A 157 3.35 14.72 17.83
CA ASP A 157 4.06 15.92 17.38
C ASP A 157 3.38 17.20 17.88
N SER A 158 2.05 17.23 17.94
CA SER A 158 1.28 18.33 18.57
C SER A 158 1.58 18.46 20.07
N ILE A 159 1.78 17.34 20.77
CA ILE A 159 2.22 17.36 22.19
C ILE A 159 3.65 17.90 22.31
N LYS A 160 4.59 17.43 21.46
CA LYS A 160 5.99 17.88 21.49
C LYS A 160 6.14 19.36 21.17
N SER A 161 5.35 19.87 20.23
CA SER A 161 5.34 21.29 19.85
C SER A 161 4.58 22.18 20.85
N GLY A 162 3.88 21.59 21.82
CA GLY A 162 3.10 22.30 22.82
C GLY A 162 1.74 22.80 22.33
N SER A 163 1.30 22.43 21.12
CA SER A 163 -0.03 22.78 20.61
C SER A 163 -1.15 21.98 21.27
N LEU A 164 -0.83 20.82 21.84
CA LEU A 164 -1.76 19.97 22.58
C LEU A 164 -1.19 19.63 23.98
N PRO A 165 -1.80 20.12 25.07
CA PRO A 165 -1.29 19.88 26.42
C PRO A 165 -1.59 18.45 26.89
N VAL A 166 -0.70 17.91 27.74
CA VAL A 166 -0.95 16.67 28.49
C VAL A 166 -1.72 17.02 29.76
N ASP A 167 -2.95 16.53 29.89
CA ASP A 167 -3.82 16.79 31.05
C ASP A 167 -3.92 15.63 32.04
N GLY A 168 -3.36 14.47 31.69
CA GLY A 168 -3.41 13.25 32.51
C GLY A 168 -4.77 12.54 32.49
N ASP A 169 -5.74 13.04 31.72
CA ASP A 169 -7.07 12.45 31.59
C ASP A 169 -7.40 12.08 30.13
N VAL A 170 -7.61 13.06 29.26
CA VAL A 170 -7.87 12.80 27.83
C VAL A 170 -6.56 12.44 27.14
N VAL A 171 -5.52 13.24 27.36
CA VAL A 171 -4.14 12.99 26.91
C VAL A 171 -3.34 12.55 28.13
N ILE A 172 -3.06 11.25 28.19
CA ILE A 172 -2.61 10.57 29.40
C ILE A 172 -1.16 10.93 29.74
N ASN A 173 -0.31 11.00 28.72
CA ASN A 173 1.13 11.17 28.92
C ASN A 173 1.80 11.85 27.72
N SER A 174 3.06 12.24 27.90
CA SER A 174 3.90 12.87 26.87
C SER A 174 4.29 11.94 25.71
N THR A 175 4.01 10.63 25.81
CA THR A 175 4.22 9.68 24.71
C THR A 175 3.05 9.67 23.71
N GLY A 176 1.98 10.42 23.99
CA GLY A 176 0.83 10.63 23.10
C GLY A 176 -0.27 9.59 23.20
N ASP A 177 -0.40 8.92 24.35
CA ASP A 177 -1.55 8.06 24.61
C ASP A 177 -2.80 8.89 24.90
N VAL A 178 -3.86 8.65 24.14
CA VAL A 178 -5.14 9.34 24.25
C VAL A 178 -6.22 8.34 24.64
N LYS A 179 -7.02 8.64 25.68
CA LYS A 179 -8.19 7.83 26.03
C LYS A 179 -9.27 7.99 24.97
N VAL A 180 -9.81 6.87 24.51
CA VAL A 180 -10.86 6.86 23.49
C VAL A 180 -11.89 5.77 23.75
N THR A 181 -13.17 6.12 23.56
CA THR A 181 -14.25 5.14 23.42
C THR A 181 -14.46 4.87 21.93
N LYS A 182 -14.43 3.60 21.52
CA LYS A 182 -14.57 3.16 20.14
C LYS A 182 -15.91 2.44 19.96
N ILE A 183 -16.62 2.75 18.88
CA ILE A 183 -17.90 2.12 18.53
C ILE A 183 -17.83 1.65 17.09
N ALA A 184 -17.83 0.33 16.86
CA ALA A 184 -17.93 -0.25 15.53
C ALA A 184 -19.40 -0.50 15.19
N VAL A 185 -19.83 -0.19 13.96
CA VAL A 185 -21.22 -0.33 13.51
C VAL A 185 -21.28 -0.96 12.13
N GLU A 186 -22.03 -2.05 12.00
CA GLU A 186 -22.39 -2.69 10.73
C GLU A 186 -23.63 -2.03 10.11
N PRO A 187 -23.71 -1.95 8.77
CA PRO A 187 -24.86 -1.40 8.09
C PRO A 187 -26.06 -2.35 8.20
N VAL A 188 -27.21 -1.80 8.58
CA VAL A 188 -28.49 -2.51 8.66
C VAL A 188 -29.57 -1.60 8.08
N TRP A 189 -30.03 -1.92 6.89
CA TRP A 189 -30.92 -1.05 6.14
C TRP A 189 -32.37 -1.47 6.32
N HIS A 190 -33.17 -0.57 6.86
CA HIS A 190 -34.60 -0.65 6.81
C HIS A 190 -35.10 -0.07 5.48
N LEU A 191 -35.43 -0.97 4.53
CA LEU A 191 -35.63 -0.67 3.12
C LEU A 191 -36.67 0.43 2.84
N PRO A 192 -37.87 0.44 3.46
CA PRO A 192 -38.81 1.55 3.28
C PRO A 192 -38.25 2.90 3.77
N GLY A 193 -37.49 2.90 4.87
CA GLY A 193 -36.87 4.12 5.40
C GLY A 193 -35.75 4.63 4.50
N VAL A 194 -34.91 3.73 3.98
CA VAL A 194 -33.87 4.06 3.00
C VAL A 194 -34.49 4.59 1.70
N ALA A 195 -35.54 3.96 1.19
CA ALA A 195 -36.26 4.42 0.00
C ALA A 195 -36.81 5.84 0.19
N SER A 196 -37.44 6.10 1.34
CA SER A 196 -37.91 7.45 1.71
C SER A 196 -36.78 8.46 1.77
N ARG A 197 -35.62 8.09 2.34
CA ARG A 197 -34.43 8.97 2.44
C ARG A 197 -33.86 9.34 1.07
N PHE A 198 -34.02 8.49 0.07
CA PHE A 198 -33.65 8.75 -1.32
C PHE A 198 -34.79 9.31 -2.18
N ASN A 199 -35.98 9.53 -1.60
CA ASN A 199 -37.17 9.96 -2.33
C ASN A 199 -37.49 9.04 -3.53
N VAL A 200 -37.41 7.73 -3.32
CA VAL A 200 -37.76 6.71 -4.32
C VAL A 200 -38.78 5.72 -3.74
N ASP A 201 -39.49 5.04 -4.62
CA ASP A 201 -40.35 3.92 -4.23
C ASP A 201 -39.51 2.73 -3.70
N GLU A 202 -40.03 2.03 -2.69
CA GLU A 202 -39.36 0.87 -2.08
C GLU A 202 -39.12 -0.25 -3.10
N GLY A 203 -40.10 -0.50 -3.99
CA GLY A 203 -40.01 -1.51 -5.05
C GLY A 203 -38.93 -1.15 -6.07
N ILE A 204 -38.84 0.12 -6.46
CA ILE A 204 -37.78 0.62 -7.34
C ILE A 204 -36.41 0.46 -6.68
N LEU A 205 -36.26 0.86 -5.40
CA LEU A 205 -35.01 0.69 -4.66
C LEU A 205 -34.58 -0.79 -4.64
N ARG A 206 -35.47 -1.69 -4.26
CA ARG A 206 -35.22 -3.13 -4.20
C ARG A 206 -34.81 -3.70 -5.55
N ARG A 207 -35.53 -3.33 -6.60
CA ARG A 207 -35.24 -3.77 -7.97
C ARG A 207 -33.86 -3.29 -8.42
N ALA A 208 -33.54 -2.02 -8.18
CA ALA A 208 -32.23 -1.47 -8.50
C ALA A 208 -31.12 -2.19 -7.73
N LEU A 209 -31.29 -2.40 -6.42
CA LEU A 209 -30.34 -3.16 -5.61
C LEU A 209 -30.13 -4.58 -6.16
N PHE A 210 -31.19 -5.27 -6.58
CA PHE A 210 -31.08 -6.61 -7.17
C PHE A 210 -30.39 -6.60 -8.54
N GLU A 211 -30.88 -5.80 -9.49
CA GLU A 211 -30.40 -5.80 -10.88
C GLU A 211 -28.95 -5.31 -10.98
N TYR A 212 -28.60 -4.23 -10.28
CA TYR A 212 -27.26 -3.62 -10.34
C TYR A 212 -26.23 -4.28 -9.40
N THR A 213 -26.62 -5.30 -8.64
CA THR A 213 -25.69 -6.20 -7.94
C THR A 213 -25.58 -7.57 -8.63
N GLY A 214 -25.94 -7.65 -9.92
CA GLY A 214 -25.82 -8.87 -10.71
C GLY A 214 -26.83 -9.95 -10.34
N GLY A 215 -28.01 -9.57 -9.84
CA GLY A 215 -29.03 -10.50 -9.36
C GLY A 215 -28.71 -11.10 -7.98
N SER A 216 -27.82 -10.45 -7.21
CA SER A 216 -27.55 -10.88 -5.84
C SER A 216 -28.77 -10.62 -4.94
N TYR A 217 -28.98 -11.50 -3.96
CA TYR A 217 -30.10 -11.44 -3.00
C TYR A 217 -31.50 -11.40 -3.67
N PRO A 218 -31.94 -12.50 -4.30
CA PRO A 218 -33.26 -12.58 -4.94
C PRO A 218 -34.44 -12.20 -4.04
N GLU A 219 -34.28 -12.32 -2.72
CA GLU A 219 -35.25 -11.90 -1.70
C GLU A 219 -35.60 -10.43 -1.76
N LEU A 220 -34.73 -9.57 -2.32
CA LEU A 220 -35.06 -8.15 -2.53
C LEU A 220 -36.33 -7.99 -3.37
N VAL A 221 -36.52 -8.86 -4.37
CA VAL A 221 -37.68 -8.87 -5.28
C VAL A 221 -38.76 -9.83 -4.78
N THR A 222 -38.34 -10.99 -4.28
CA THR A 222 -39.25 -12.11 -4.02
C THR A 222 -39.81 -12.14 -2.60
N ARG A 223 -39.18 -11.47 -1.62
CA ARG A 223 -39.64 -11.37 -0.22
C ARG A 223 -39.96 -9.91 0.16
N PRO A 224 -41.05 -9.33 -0.37
CA PRO A 224 -41.47 -7.97 -0.02
C PRO A 224 -41.87 -7.84 1.46
N ASP A 225 -42.13 -8.95 2.15
CA ASP A 225 -42.40 -9.03 3.58
C ASP A 225 -41.15 -8.76 4.44
N MET A 226 -39.94 -9.05 3.94
CA MET A 226 -38.70 -8.72 4.65
C MET A 226 -38.31 -7.27 4.41
N LYS A 227 -38.48 -6.41 5.42
CA LYS A 227 -38.20 -4.96 5.32
C LYS A 227 -36.77 -4.57 5.67
N VAL A 228 -35.94 -5.50 6.10
CA VAL A 228 -34.54 -5.23 6.51
C VAL A 228 -33.55 -5.95 5.61
N PHE A 229 -32.46 -5.27 5.27
CA PHE A 229 -31.35 -5.76 4.46
C PHE A 229 -30.02 -5.44 5.12
N LEU A 230 -29.13 -6.42 5.22
CA LEU A 230 -27.75 -6.26 5.68
C LEU A 230 -26.84 -6.28 4.46
N PRO A 231 -26.54 -5.12 3.85
CA PRO A 231 -25.67 -5.07 2.68
C PRO A 231 -24.24 -5.46 3.05
N PRO A 232 -23.53 -6.21 2.20
CA PRO A 232 -22.15 -6.64 2.44
C PRO A 232 -21.14 -5.52 2.14
N ILE A 233 -21.36 -4.33 2.69
CA ILE A 233 -20.52 -3.14 2.49
C ILE A 233 -19.76 -2.79 3.78
N GLY A 234 -18.81 -1.87 3.66
CA GLY A 234 -18.07 -1.33 4.80
C GLY A 234 -19.00 -0.61 5.79
N GLY A 235 -18.79 -0.86 7.09
CA GLY A 235 -19.46 -0.15 8.18
C GLY A 235 -18.82 1.19 8.53
N LEU A 236 -18.94 1.58 9.79
CA LEU A 236 -18.28 2.77 10.34
C LEU A 236 -17.65 2.49 11.71
N THR A 237 -16.78 3.38 12.14
CA THR A 237 -16.25 3.41 13.51
C THR A 237 -16.30 4.81 14.08
N VAL A 238 -16.87 4.95 15.27
CA VAL A 238 -16.89 6.20 16.05
C VAL A 238 -15.73 6.15 17.05
N TYR A 239 -15.04 7.27 17.19
CA TYR A 239 -14.03 7.55 18.20
C TYR A 239 -14.50 8.74 19.02
N ILE A 240 -14.74 8.53 20.32
CA ILE A 240 -15.16 9.56 21.25
C ILE A 240 -14.01 9.89 22.19
N PHE A 241 -13.65 11.16 22.24
CA PHE A 241 -12.65 11.74 23.14
C PHE A 241 -13.36 12.43 24.29
N GLY A 242 -12.90 12.14 25.52
CA GLY A 242 -13.61 12.50 26.74
C GLY A 242 -14.72 11.51 27.12
N PRO A 243 -15.55 11.84 28.13
CA PRO A 243 -16.60 10.95 28.62
C PRO A 243 -17.72 10.75 27.59
N PRO A 244 -18.02 9.50 27.16
CA PRO A 244 -19.04 9.24 26.13
C PRO A 244 -20.46 9.63 26.56
N GLU A 245 -20.72 9.75 27.86
CA GLU A 245 -21.99 10.20 28.44
C GLU A 245 -22.33 11.63 28.01
N ARG A 246 -21.32 12.47 27.76
CA ARG A 246 -21.48 13.90 27.42
C ARG A 246 -21.87 14.12 25.96
N VAL A 247 -21.69 13.14 25.07
CA VAL A 247 -21.97 13.29 23.63
C VAL A 247 -23.42 13.72 23.36
N SER A 248 -24.35 13.23 24.18
CA SER A 248 -25.79 13.52 24.07
C SER A 248 -26.26 14.75 24.86
N ASP A 249 -25.38 15.37 25.66
CA ASP A 249 -25.72 16.51 26.50
C ASP A 249 -25.70 17.82 25.68
N PRO A 250 -26.83 18.50 25.50
CA PRO A 250 -26.87 19.75 24.74
C PRO A 250 -26.17 20.93 25.45
N ASN A 251 -25.79 20.80 26.71
CA ASN A 251 -25.13 21.87 27.47
C ASN A 251 -23.61 21.86 27.32
N VAL A 252 -23.04 20.77 26.82
CA VAL A 252 -21.61 20.72 26.49
C VAL A 252 -21.37 21.12 25.04
N LYS A 253 -20.14 21.53 24.75
CA LYS A 253 -19.71 21.77 23.38
C LYS A 253 -19.31 20.47 22.69
N LEU A 254 -19.64 20.34 21.41
CA LEU A 254 -19.32 19.18 20.60
C LEU A 254 -18.48 19.59 19.36
N ALA A 255 -17.29 19.01 19.25
CA ALA A 255 -16.49 19.02 18.03
C ALA A 255 -16.68 17.70 17.27
N LEU A 256 -17.07 17.78 16.00
CA LEU A 256 -17.39 16.64 15.15
C LEU A 256 -16.53 16.63 13.88
N ARG A 257 -15.89 15.50 13.62
CA ARG A 257 -15.30 15.17 12.33
C ARG A 257 -15.95 13.93 11.74
N ILE A 258 -16.50 14.07 10.52
CA ILE A 258 -16.96 12.92 9.74
C ILE A 258 -16.00 12.68 8.59
N HIS A 259 -15.33 11.55 8.63
CA HIS A 259 -14.29 11.14 7.71
C HIS A 259 -14.78 9.98 6.84
N ASP A 260 -14.56 10.08 5.53
CA ASP A 260 -14.73 8.93 4.62
C ASP A 260 -13.35 8.35 4.35
N GLU A 261 -13.25 7.04 4.42
CA GLU A 261 -12.02 6.26 4.25
C GLU A 261 -11.22 6.66 3.00
N CYS A 262 -9.91 6.80 3.20
CA CYS A 262 -8.93 6.96 2.15
C CYS A 262 -7.66 6.20 2.56
N ASN A 263 -7.65 4.89 2.35
CA ASN A 263 -6.61 3.97 2.82
C ASN A 263 -5.19 4.45 2.50
N GLY A 264 -4.94 4.81 1.23
CA GLY A 264 -3.63 5.32 0.78
C GLY A 264 -3.13 6.57 1.51
N SER A 265 -4.01 7.48 1.92
CA SER A 265 -3.61 8.68 2.67
C SER A 265 -3.60 8.41 4.16
N ASP A 266 -4.70 7.87 4.70
CA ASP A 266 -4.91 7.68 6.13
C ASP A 266 -3.84 6.76 6.74
N VAL A 267 -3.53 5.64 6.06
CA VAL A 267 -2.58 4.62 6.55
C VAL A 267 -1.16 4.89 6.04
N PHE A 268 -1.01 5.14 4.73
CA PHE A 268 0.29 5.17 4.06
C PHE A 268 0.84 6.57 3.76
N GLN A 269 0.21 7.63 4.29
CA GLN A 269 0.69 9.01 4.16
C GLN A 269 0.86 9.50 2.72
N SER A 270 0.00 9.04 1.80
CA SER A 270 -0.02 9.61 0.44
C SER A 270 -0.30 11.12 0.47
N ASP A 271 0.54 11.88 -0.24
CA ASP A 271 0.52 13.35 -0.38
C ASP A 271 -0.39 13.84 -1.53
N ILE A 272 -1.08 12.92 -2.22
CA ILE A 272 -1.95 13.20 -3.38
C ILE A 272 -3.30 13.81 -2.97
N CYS A 273 -3.70 13.62 -1.71
CA CYS A 273 -4.97 14.13 -1.20
C CYS A 273 -4.90 14.61 0.24
N THR A 274 -5.89 15.40 0.63
CA THR A 274 -6.00 16.03 1.96
C THR A 274 -6.65 15.15 3.04
N CYS A 275 -6.94 13.88 2.74
CA CYS A 275 -7.70 13.01 3.65
C CYS A 275 -7.03 12.87 5.02
N ARG A 276 -5.77 12.44 5.08
CA ARG A 276 -5.05 12.29 6.35
C ARG A 276 -4.84 13.60 7.11
N PRO A 277 -4.32 14.70 6.50
CA PRO A 277 -4.19 15.97 7.20
C PRO A 277 -5.50 16.45 7.85
N TYR A 278 -6.62 16.19 7.18
CA TYR A 278 -7.92 16.59 7.70
C TYR A 278 -8.47 15.61 8.76
N LEU A 279 -8.11 14.32 8.69
CA LEU A 279 -8.38 13.34 9.75
C LEU A 279 -7.63 13.70 11.03
N THR A 280 -6.33 14.00 10.93
CA THR A 280 -5.47 14.30 12.08
C THR A 280 -5.84 15.65 12.72
N PHE A 281 -6.12 16.67 11.91
CA PHE A 281 -6.73 17.92 12.39
C PHE A 281 -8.07 17.66 13.10
N GLY A 282 -8.90 16.80 12.51
CA GLY A 282 -10.14 16.31 13.10
C GLY A 282 -9.98 15.72 14.50
N ILE A 283 -9.00 14.85 14.66
CA ILE A 283 -8.67 14.19 15.92
C ILE A 283 -8.13 15.20 16.94
N GLU A 284 -7.21 16.08 16.54
CA GLU A 284 -6.61 17.07 17.45
C GLU A 284 -7.65 18.02 18.03
N GLU A 285 -8.51 18.59 17.19
CA GLU A 285 -9.57 19.51 17.65
C GLU A 285 -10.64 18.79 18.48
N ALA A 286 -10.94 17.53 18.16
CA ALA A 286 -11.83 16.71 18.98
C ALA A 286 -11.22 16.46 20.38
N ILE A 287 -9.91 16.19 20.47
CA ILE A 287 -9.21 16.08 21.74
C ILE A 287 -9.27 17.42 22.49
N LYS A 288 -8.89 18.54 21.85
CA LYS A 288 -8.94 19.87 22.48
C LYS A 288 -10.32 20.20 23.05
N GLU A 289 -11.39 19.92 22.30
CA GLU A 289 -12.75 20.15 22.78
C GLU A 289 -13.07 19.30 24.02
N ALA A 290 -12.63 18.03 24.03
CA ALA A 290 -12.77 17.17 25.20
C ALA A 290 -11.98 17.69 26.43
N GLN A 291 -10.75 18.17 26.23
CA GLN A 291 -9.92 18.76 27.30
C GLN A 291 -10.56 20.04 27.89
N ASN A 292 -11.25 20.80 27.05
CA ASN A 292 -11.98 22.01 27.45
C ASN A 292 -13.32 21.72 28.15
N GLY A 293 -13.58 20.47 28.51
CA GLY A 293 -14.80 20.03 29.19
C GLY A 293 -15.97 19.69 28.26
N GLY A 294 -15.79 19.83 26.95
CA GLY A 294 -16.74 19.42 25.92
C GLY A 294 -16.65 17.94 25.57
N SER A 295 -17.01 17.61 24.33
CA SER A 295 -16.93 16.28 23.74
C SER A 295 -16.31 16.34 22.35
N GLY A 296 -15.39 15.43 22.07
CA GLY A 296 -14.79 15.25 20.75
C GLY A 296 -15.30 13.97 20.08
N VAL A 297 -15.78 14.05 18.85
CA VAL A 297 -16.26 12.89 18.10
C VAL A 297 -15.67 12.85 16.70
N VAL A 298 -15.02 11.73 16.36
CA VAL A 298 -14.56 11.42 15.00
C VAL A 298 -15.28 10.17 14.51
N ILE A 299 -15.95 10.26 13.37
CA ILE A 299 -16.65 9.13 12.75
C ILE A 299 -15.96 8.78 11.44
N TYR A 300 -15.47 7.54 11.34
CA TYR A 300 -14.76 7.01 10.20
C TYR A 300 -15.69 6.06 9.41
N PHE A 301 -16.15 6.49 8.24
CA PHE A 301 -16.97 5.69 7.33
C PHE A 301 -16.10 4.95 6.33
N ARG A 302 -16.33 3.64 6.16
CA ARG A 302 -15.59 2.81 5.20
C ARG A 302 -16.14 2.94 3.78
N LYS A 303 -15.96 4.13 3.20
CA LYS A 303 -16.47 4.57 1.89
C LYS A 303 -15.33 5.02 0.97
N GLU A 304 -14.36 4.13 0.73
CA GLU A 304 -13.19 4.40 -0.11
C GLU A 304 -13.56 4.97 -1.49
N GLY A 305 -12.77 5.94 -1.96
CA GLY A 305 -12.88 6.49 -3.30
C GLY A 305 -14.24 7.10 -3.62
N ARG A 306 -14.90 7.75 -2.64
CA ARG A 306 -16.30 8.24 -2.78
C ARG A 306 -17.31 7.14 -3.09
N ALA A 307 -17.11 5.98 -2.47
CA ALA A 307 -17.86 4.75 -2.71
C ALA A 307 -17.72 4.18 -4.14
N LEU A 308 -16.69 4.60 -4.90
CA LEU A 308 -16.30 3.97 -6.17
C LEU A 308 -15.28 2.84 -5.99
N GLY A 309 -14.64 2.78 -4.82
CA GLY A 309 -13.58 1.82 -4.52
C GLY A 309 -12.19 2.27 -4.99
N GLU A 310 -11.17 1.56 -4.51
CA GLU A 310 -9.76 1.91 -4.67
C GLU A 310 -9.25 1.77 -6.11
N VAL A 311 -9.73 0.75 -6.84
CA VAL A 311 -9.35 0.52 -8.25
C VAL A 311 -9.73 1.72 -9.12
N VAL A 312 -10.99 2.17 -9.05
CA VAL A 312 -11.48 3.32 -9.84
C VAL A 312 -10.73 4.59 -9.46
N LYS A 313 -10.46 4.80 -8.17
CA LYS A 313 -9.64 5.92 -7.68
C LYS A 313 -8.26 5.93 -8.34
N TYR A 314 -7.58 4.79 -8.43
CA TYR A 314 -6.26 4.71 -9.07
C TYR A 314 -6.33 4.92 -10.58
N LEU A 315 -7.38 4.43 -11.25
CA LEU A 315 -7.60 4.74 -12.67
C LEU A 315 -7.78 6.25 -12.90
N VAL A 316 -8.53 6.93 -12.02
CA VAL A 316 -8.67 8.40 -12.06
C VAL A 316 -7.31 9.09 -11.84
N TYR A 317 -6.52 8.65 -10.88
CA TYR A 317 -5.17 9.20 -10.65
C TYR A 317 -4.25 9.00 -11.84
N ASN A 318 -4.26 7.82 -12.47
CA ASN A 318 -3.48 7.55 -13.67
C ASN A 318 -3.91 8.44 -14.84
N SER A 319 -5.22 8.66 -15.01
CA SER A 319 -5.76 9.57 -16.02
C SER A 319 -5.34 11.03 -15.77
N ARG A 320 -5.38 11.49 -14.51
CA ARG A 320 -4.91 12.82 -14.10
C ARG A 320 -3.44 13.03 -14.46
N LYS A 321 -2.57 12.09 -14.07
CA LYS A 321 -1.12 12.18 -14.34
C LYS A 321 -0.78 12.19 -15.84
N ARG A 322 -1.52 11.46 -16.68
CA ARG A 322 -1.30 11.39 -18.13
C ARG A 322 -1.88 12.56 -18.91
N GLY A 323 -2.93 13.20 -18.39
CA GLY A 323 -3.73 14.20 -19.12
C GLY A 323 -3.62 15.64 -18.59
N GLY A 324 -2.62 15.90 -17.74
CA GLY A 324 -2.47 17.13 -16.97
C GLY A 324 -3.32 17.13 -15.71
N ASP A 325 -2.68 17.30 -14.55
CA ASP A 325 -3.32 17.31 -13.23
C ASP A 325 -3.66 18.73 -12.79
N THR A 326 -4.64 19.35 -13.45
CA THR A 326 -5.12 20.71 -13.13
C THR A 326 -6.45 20.67 -12.35
N ALA A 327 -6.68 21.67 -11.50
CA ALA A 327 -7.87 21.71 -10.64
C ALA A 327 -9.19 21.79 -11.44
N ASP A 328 -9.20 22.49 -12.57
CA ASP A 328 -10.36 22.63 -13.45
C ASP A 328 -10.85 21.30 -14.05
N LYS A 329 -9.93 20.34 -14.25
CA LYS A 329 -10.24 19.02 -14.85
C LYS A 329 -10.57 17.95 -13.82
N TYR A 330 -10.42 18.23 -12.52
CA TYR A 330 -10.48 17.22 -11.47
C TYR A 330 -11.79 16.39 -11.47
N PHE A 331 -12.95 17.04 -11.53
CA PHE A 331 -14.24 16.33 -11.57
C PHE A 331 -14.51 15.69 -12.93
N THR A 332 -14.17 16.37 -14.03
CA THR A 332 -14.30 15.85 -15.39
C THR A 332 -13.52 14.54 -15.58
N ARG A 333 -12.33 14.43 -14.99
CA ARG A 333 -11.54 13.18 -15.00
C ARG A 333 -12.23 12.06 -14.25
N THR A 334 -12.87 12.38 -13.13
CA THR A 334 -13.66 11.40 -12.37
C THR A 334 -14.87 10.94 -13.18
N GLU A 335 -15.61 11.87 -13.78
CA GLU A 335 -16.78 11.57 -14.63
C GLU A 335 -16.40 10.74 -15.87
N ASN A 336 -15.28 11.05 -16.51
CA ASN A 336 -14.81 10.31 -17.69
C ASN A 336 -14.48 8.84 -17.40
N ILE A 337 -14.08 8.52 -16.16
CA ILE A 337 -13.71 7.15 -15.76
C ILE A 337 -14.86 6.44 -15.05
N ALA A 338 -15.51 7.12 -14.10
CA ALA A 338 -16.53 6.54 -13.23
C ALA A 338 -17.97 6.78 -13.72
N GLY A 339 -18.18 7.67 -14.71
CA GLY A 339 -19.51 8.09 -15.18
C GLY A 339 -20.24 9.03 -14.23
N VAL A 340 -19.72 9.26 -13.02
CA VAL A 340 -20.33 10.07 -11.95
C VAL A 340 -19.25 10.74 -11.09
N ARG A 341 -19.59 11.85 -10.41
CA ARG A 341 -18.66 12.59 -9.53
C ARG A 341 -18.52 12.00 -8.12
N ASP A 342 -19.60 11.40 -7.62
CA ASP A 342 -19.74 10.94 -6.24
C ASP A 342 -20.85 9.88 -6.14
N MET A 343 -20.59 8.77 -5.46
CA MET A 343 -21.60 7.73 -5.17
C MET A 343 -21.87 7.59 -3.67
N ARG A 344 -21.38 8.52 -2.84
CA ARG A 344 -21.59 8.45 -1.39
C ARG A 344 -23.04 8.79 -1.06
N PHE A 345 -23.68 7.84 -0.41
CA PHE A 345 -24.94 8.00 0.27
C PHE A 345 -24.76 8.80 1.57
N GLN A 346 -24.59 10.12 1.46
CA GLN A 346 -24.48 11.00 2.65
C GLN A 346 -25.82 11.14 3.39
N ALA A 347 -26.94 10.93 2.71
CA ALA A 347 -28.26 11.00 3.33
C ALA A 347 -28.48 9.97 4.45
N LEU A 348 -27.72 8.85 4.48
CA LEU A 348 -27.77 7.83 5.54
C LEU A 348 -26.79 8.10 6.70
N MET A 349 -25.82 8.99 6.50
CA MET A 349 -24.75 9.26 7.46
C MET A 349 -25.24 9.83 8.81
N PRO A 350 -26.30 10.65 8.90
CA PRO A 350 -26.77 11.21 10.18
C PRO A 350 -27.31 10.18 11.18
N ASP A 351 -27.64 8.96 10.76
CA ASP A 351 -28.27 7.96 11.62
C ASP A 351 -27.44 7.62 12.87
N ILE A 352 -26.11 7.56 12.75
CA ILE A 352 -25.21 7.35 13.90
C ILE A 352 -25.20 8.56 14.84
N LEU A 353 -25.40 9.78 14.34
CA LEU A 353 -25.48 10.98 15.18
C LEU A 353 -26.76 10.95 16.03
N HIS A 354 -27.88 10.54 15.43
CA HIS A 354 -29.13 10.31 16.15
C HIS A 354 -29.02 9.17 17.16
N TRP A 355 -28.33 8.08 16.79
CA TRP A 355 -28.09 6.98 17.71
C TRP A 355 -27.26 7.40 18.93
N LEU A 356 -26.26 8.28 18.73
CA LEU A 356 -25.46 8.89 19.79
C LEU A 356 -26.24 9.94 20.62
N GLY A 357 -27.43 10.35 20.19
CA GLY A 357 -28.23 11.37 20.87
C GLY A 357 -27.75 12.80 20.62
N ILE A 358 -26.97 13.04 19.56
CA ILE A 358 -26.43 14.37 19.25
C ILE A 358 -27.58 15.28 18.81
N LYS A 359 -27.75 16.39 19.54
CA LYS A 359 -28.82 17.38 19.30
C LYS A 359 -28.34 18.65 18.60
N LYS A 360 -27.05 18.96 18.69
CA LYS A 360 -26.38 20.09 18.02
C LYS A 360 -24.91 19.77 17.83
N ILE A 361 -24.28 20.44 16.87
CA ILE A 361 -22.84 20.39 16.66
C ILE A 361 -22.30 21.81 16.75
N ASP A 362 -21.46 22.08 17.75
CA ASP A 362 -20.87 23.40 17.92
C ASP A 362 -19.80 23.65 16.85
N LYS A 363 -18.93 22.67 16.61
CA LYS A 363 -17.85 22.74 15.60
C LYS A 363 -17.86 21.52 14.70
N MET A 364 -18.18 21.70 13.42
CA MET A 364 -18.05 20.67 12.39
C MET A 364 -16.78 20.89 11.58
N LEU A 365 -15.84 19.95 11.65
CA LEU A 365 -14.59 20.01 10.89
C LEU A 365 -14.79 19.44 9.49
N SER A 366 -15.47 20.21 8.62
CA SER A 366 -15.75 19.80 7.25
C SER A 366 -16.04 20.98 6.30
N MET A 367 -15.45 20.91 5.11
CA MET A 367 -15.78 21.78 3.97
C MET A 367 -16.93 21.22 3.11
N SER A 368 -17.37 19.98 3.34
CA SER A 368 -18.33 19.30 2.48
C SER A 368 -19.77 19.77 2.74
N ASN A 369 -20.40 20.39 1.75
CA ASN A 369 -21.81 20.76 1.83
C ASN A 369 -22.71 19.51 1.90
N MET A 370 -22.43 18.48 1.10
CA MET A 370 -23.19 17.21 1.17
C MET A 370 -23.25 16.61 2.57
N LYS A 371 -22.18 16.73 3.37
CA LYS A 371 -22.17 16.27 4.76
C LYS A 371 -22.95 17.21 5.66
N HIS A 372 -22.73 18.51 5.53
CA HIS A 372 -23.43 19.54 6.29
C HIS A 372 -24.95 19.46 6.09
N ASP A 373 -25.38 19.50 4.82
CA ASP A 373 -26.78 19.57 4.44
C ASP A 373 -27.52 18.31 4.90
N ALA A 374 -26.94 17.12 4.71
CA ALA A 374 -27.52 15.88 5.20
C ALA A 374 -27.77 15.89 6.73
N ILE A 375 -26.86 16.49 7.52
CA ILE A 375 -27.00 16.57 8.98
C ILE A 375 -28.09 17.58 9.38
N VAL A 376 -28.07 18.77 8.77
CA VAL A 376 -29.03 19.85 9.06
C VAL A 376 -30.45 19.45 8.64
N GLU A 377 -30.60 18.82 7.47
CA GLU A 377 -31.88 18.31 6.97
C GLU A 377 -32.48 17.24 7.89
N GLN A 378 -31.64 16.50 8.61
CA GLN A 378 -32.09 15.53 9.63
C GLN A 378 -32.37 16.18 11.01
N GLY A 379 -32.26 17.51 11.10
CA GLY A 379 -32.66 18.30 12.26
C GLY A 379 -31.57 18.50 13.30
N ILE A 380 -30.29 18.28 12.95
CA ILE A 380 -29.16 18.56 13.84
C ILE A 380 -28.49 19.87 13.37
N PRO A 381 -28.69 20.99 14.07
CA PRO A 381 -28.06 22.25 13.71
C PRO A 381 -26.53 22.18 13.90
N ILE A 382 -25.82 22.82 12.97
CA ILE A 382 -24.37 23.02 13.02
C ILE A 382 -24.12 24.51 13.20
N TYR A 383 -23.42 24.90 14.27
CA TYR A 383 -23.18 26.31 14.59
C TYR A 383 -21.95 26.88 13.92
N GLU A 384 -20.86 26.12 13.86
CA GLU A 384 -19.62 26.53 13.24
C GLU A 384 -19.10 25.44 12.31
N ARG A 385 -18.71 25.83 11.09
CA ARG A 385 -18.00 24.96 10.14
C ARG A 385 -16.55 25.40 10.07
N ILE A 386 -15.64 24.46 10.30
CA ILE A 386 -14.21 24.73 10.35
C ILE A 386 -13.53 24.04 9.15
N PRO A 387 -12.96 24.81 8.20
CA PRO A 387 -12.20 24.25 7.09
C PRO A 387 -10.86 23.69 7.59
N ILE A 388 -10.18 22.92 6.74
CA ILE A 388 -8.80 22.53 7.04
C ILE A 388 -7.91 23.79 7.01
N PRO A 389 -6.99 23.99 7.98
CA PRO A 389 -6.02 25.08 7.93
C PRO A 389 -5.10 25.01 6.70
N ASP A 390 -4.81 26.14 6.07
CA ASP A 390 -4.00 26.20 4.83
C ASP A 390 -2.60 25.57 4.97
N HIS A 391 -1.97 25.72 6.14
CA HIS A 391 -0.64 25.17 6.41
C HIS A 391 -0.63 23.63 6.51
N LEU A 392 -1.80 22.99 6.64
CA LEU A 392 -1.95 21.54 6.65
C LEU A 392 -2.30 20.97 5.27
N ILE A 393 -2.45 21.81 4.24
CA ILE A 393 -2.73 21.36 2.87
C ILE A 393 -1.41 21.08 2.14
N PRO A 394 -1.11 19.81 1.77
CA PRO A 394 0.07 19.50 0.96
C PRO A 394 0.01 20.20 -0.40
N SER A 395 1.18 20.54 -0.97
CA SER A 395 1.29 21.25 -2.25
C SER A 395 0.47 20.57 -3.37
N ASP A 396 0.67 19.27 -3.56
CA ASP A 396 0.01 18.46 -4.58
C ASP A 396 -1.50 18.34 -4.36
N SER A 397 -1.93 18.43 -3.10
CA SER A 397 -3.34 18.32 -2.73
C SER A 397 -4.12 19.62 -2.95
N ARG A 398 -3.45 20.73 -3.30
CA ARG A 398 -4.11 21.99 -3.68
C ARG A 398 -5.01 21.83 -4.89
N VAL A 399 -4.61 21.01 -5.86
CA VAL A 399 -5.44 20.63 -7.02
C VAL A 399 -6.81 20.12 -6.58
N GLU A 400 -6.85 19.26 -5.56
CA GLU A 400 -8.09 18.72 -5.03
C GLU A 400 -8.90 19.76 -4.26
N ILE A 401 -8.26 20.54 -3.38
CA ILE A 401 -8.96 21.51 -2.53
C ILE A 401 -9.53 22.66 -3.35
N ASP A 402 -8.75 23.22 -4.26
CA ASP A 402 -9.16 24.37 -5.07
C ASP A 402 -10.29 23.97 -6.04
N ALA A 403 -10.21 22.77 -6.61
CA ALA A 403 -11.30 22.19 -7.40
C ALA A 403 -12.59 22.04 -6.58
N LYS A 404 -12.49 21.58 -5.32
CA LYS A 404 -13.65 21.44 -4.43
C LYS A 404 -14.25 22.79 -4.05
N ILE A 405 -13.43 23.77 -3.69
CA ILE A 405 -13.88 25.13 -3.36
C ILE A 405 -14.63 25.73 -4.55
N ASN A 406 -14.09 25.59 -5.77
CA ASN A 406 -14.75 26.07 -6.98
C ASN A 406 -16.06 25.32 -7.29
N ALA A 407 -16.11 24.02 -7.00
CA ALA A 407 -17.35 23.23 -7.06
C ALA A 407 -18.35 23.54 -5.93
N GLY A 408 -18.08 24.56 -5.10
CA GLY A 408 -18.99 25.10 -4.11
C GLY A 408 -18.74 24.64 -2.67
N TYR A 409 -17.67 23.90 -2.39
CA TYR A 409 -17.34 23.52 -1.00
C TYR A 409 -17.09 24.75 -0.13
N PHE A 410 -17.45 24.65 1.15
CA PHE A 410 -17.31 25.74 2.11
C PHE A 410 -15.84 26.09 2.35
N THR A 411 -15.53 27.39 2.36
CA THR A 411 -14.23 27.94 2.73
C THR A 411 -14.43 29.30 3.40
N THR A 412 -13.48 29.69 4.24
CA THR A 412 -13.40 31.04 4.82
C THR A 412 -12.47 31.97 4.02
N GLY A 413 -11.73 31.43 3.03
CA GLY A 413 -10.80 32.16 2.17
C GLY A 413 -11.43 32.67 0.86
N SER A 414 -10.61 33.34 0.04
CA SER A 414 -11.01 33.90 -1.26
C SER A 414 -11.32 32.80 -2.28
N LYS A 415 -12.41 32.96 -3.05
CA LYS A 415 -12.70 32.07 -4.20
C LYS A 415 -11.75 32.41 -5.35
N ILE A 416 -11.07 31.38 -5.85
CA ILE A 416 -10.14 31.46 -6.98
C ILE A 416 -10.95 31.45 -8.30
N THR A 417 -10.54 32.24 -9.28
CA THR A 417 -11.19 32.33 -10.60
C THR A 417 -10.89 31.12 -11.50
N GLU A 418 -11.68 30.88 -12.55
CA GLU A 418 -11.43 29.79 -13.50
C GLU A 418 -10.08 29.88 -14.23
N GLU A 419 -9.56 31.08 -14.46
CA GLU A 419 -8.24 31.28 -15.06
C GLU A 419 -7.12 30.92 -14.07
N GLU A 420 -7.28 31.28 -12.80
CA GLU A 420 -6.31 30.94 -11.75
C GLU A 420 -6.30 29.44 -11.42
N LEU A 421 -7.44 28.74 -11.54
CA LEU A 421 -7.53 27.28 -11.34
C LEU A 421 -6.72 26.47 -12.36
N LYS A 422 -6.53 27.00 -13.57
CA LYS A 422 -5.70 26.35 -14.60
C LYS A 422 -4.21 26.37 -14.24
N ASN A 423 -3.81 27.32 -13.38
CA ASN A 423 -2.43 27.45 -12.91
C ASN A 423 -2.14 26.57 -11.68
N VAL A 424 -3.16 25.97 -11.06
CA VAL A 424 -3.00 25.02 -9.96
C VAL A 424 -2.74 23.63 -10.55
N GLU A 425 -1.46 23.29 -10.64
CA GLU A 425 -0.99 22.03 -11.22
C GLU A 425 -0.41 21.10 -10.16
N GLY A 426 -0.82 19.83 -10.23
CA GLY A 426 -0.25 18.74 -9.47
C GLY A 426 0.96 18.13 -10.19
N ARG A 427 1.62 17.18 -9.53
CA ARG A 427 2.77 16.48 -10.10
C ARG A 427 2.41 15.74 -11.40
N GLY A 428 3.12 16.07 -12.48
CA GLY A 428 3.05 15.36 -13.76
C GLY A 428 3.71 13.97 -13.71
N TRP A 429 3.45 13.16 -14.74
CA TRP A 429 4.01 11.80 -14.88
C TRP A 429 5.54 11.72 -14.83
N GLN A 430 6.27 12.79 -15.11
CA GLN A 430 7.76 12.78 -15.08
C GLN A 430 8.31 12.91 -13.64
N SER A 431 7.63 13.67 -12.77
CA SER A 431 8.12 14.04 -11.44
C SER A 431 8.18 12.91 -10.37
N TRP A 432 7.69 11.70 -10.65
CA TRP A 432 7.76 10.58 -9.69
C TRP A 432 9.07 9.78 -9.78
N GLU A 433 9.75 9.79 -10.93
CA GLU A 433 11.07 9.19 -11.10
C GLU A 433 12.22 10.15 -10.73
N ASP A 434 11.91 11.45 -10.55
CA ASP A 434 12.90 12.54 -10.45
C ASP A 434 13.25 13.03 -9.02
N ARG A 435 12.72 12.41 -7.95
CA ARG A 435 12.99 12.86 -6.55
C ARG A 435 14.36 12.45 -5.98
N ASN A 436 15.43 12.67 -6.74
CA ASN A 436 16.81 12.70 -6.21
C ASN A 436 17.63 13.91 -6.69
N LEU A 437 16.99 14.94 -7.26
CA LEU A 437 17.69 16.16 -7.73
C LEU A 437 17.80 17.25 -6.65
N ALA A 438 16.82 17.39 -5.74
CA ALA A 438 16.78 18.52 -4.80
C ALA A 438 17.84 18.47 -3.66
N TYR A 439 18.51 17.34 -3.43
CA TYR A 439 19.60 17.26 -2.43
C TYR A 439 20.93 17.85 -2.96
N PHE A 440 21.09 17.94 -4.28
CA PHE A 440 22.32 18.43 -4.92
C PHE A 440 22.22 19.88 -5.43
N ASP A 441 21.00 20.40 -5.62
CA ASP A 441 20.78 21.76 -6.14
C ASP A 441 21.08 22.88 -5.11
N ASN A 442 21.20 22.53 -3.81
CA ASN A 442 21.53 23.49 -2.74
C ASN A 442 22.98 23.40 -2.24
N LEU A 443 23.85 22.65 -2.91
CA LEU A 443 25.27 22.57 -2.58
C LEU A 443 26.05 23.58 -3.41
N ASP A 444 26.66 24.58 -2.74
CA ASP A 444 27.55 25.56 -3.33
C ASP A 444 28.76 24.86 -4.00
N PRO A 445 28.93 24.97 -5.34
CA PRO A 445 30.01 24.31 -6.09
C PRO A 445 31.42 24.72 -5.65
N SER A 446 31.56 25.84 -4.93
CA SER A 446 32.86 26.35 -4.48
C SER A 446 33.44 25.62 -3.27
N THR A 447 32.63 24.85 -2.55
CA THR A 447 33.05 24.19 -1.29
C THR A 447 33.77 22.85 -1.48
N TYR A 448 33.95 22.38 -2.72
CA TYR A 448 34.59 21.09 -3.02
C TYR A 448 35.91 21.18 -3.80
N TYR A 449 36.48 22.38 -3.94
CA TYR A 449 37.73 22.58 -4.68
C TYR A 449 39.02 22.47 -3.85
N ASP A 450 38.93 22.32 -2.52
CA ASP A 450 40.11 22.18 -1.64
C ASP A 450 40.15 20.81 -0.94
N SER A 451 40.13 19.73 -1.72
CA SER A 451 40.47 18.38 -1.25
C SER A 451 41.66 17.83 -2.04
N PRO A 452 42.55 16.98 -1.47
CA PRO A 452 43.87 16.61 -2.03
C PRO A 452 43.89 15.78 -3.34
N TRP A 453 42.86 15.88 -4.19
CA TRP A 453 42.62 14.97 -5.33
C TRP A 453 42.86 15.62 -6.70
N SER A 454 43.33 16.88 -6.77
CA SER A 454 43.66 17.54 -8.05
C SER A 454 44.83 16.88 -8.79
N ASP A 455 45.72 16.20 -8.07
CA ASP A 455 46.93 15.58 -8.63
C ASP A 455 46.66 14.23 -9.30
N ILE A 456 45.56 13.56 -8.96
CA ILE A 456 45.18 12.28 -9.59
C ILE A 456 44.51 12.52 -10.95
N LEU A 457 43.72 13.60 -11.09
CA LEU A 457 43.06 13.93 -12.34
C LEU A 457 43.99 14.49 -13.42
N SER A 458 45.14 15.08 -13.06
CA SER A 458 46.12 15.53 -14.07
C SER A 458 46.81 14.37 -14.80
N ASN A 459 46.96 13.22 -14.15
CA ASN A 459 47.61 12.05 -14.74
C ASN A 459 46.70 11.23 -15.69
N TYR A 460 45.37 11.34 -15.53
CA TYR A 460 44.41 10.52 -16.31
C TYR A 460 43.88 11.16 -17.60
N ASN A 461 44.15 12.45 -17.84
CA ASN A 461 43.85 13.10 -19.13
C ASN A 461 44.65 12.50 -20.31
N HIS A 462 45.69 11.71 -20.05
CA HIS A 462 46.46 11.03 -21.11
C HIS A 462 45.78 9.75 -21.65
N PHE A 463 44.90 9.11 -20.88
CA PHE A 463 44.28 7.83 -21.30
C PHE A 463 43.10 8.02 -22.27
N TRP A 464 42.49 9.21 -22.25
CA TRP A 464 41.26 9.51 -22.99
C TRP A 464 41.42 10.54 -24.11
N ALA A 465 42.62 11.12 -24.28
CA ALA A 465 42.86 12.23 -25.21
C ALA A 465 43.62 11.84 -26.49
N ASP A 466 44.14 10.62 -26.60
CA ASP A 466 45.00 10.23 -27.73
C ASP A 466 44.36 9.09 -28.56
N ASP A 467 43.74 9.47 -29.68
CA ASP A 467 43.16 8.57 -30.68
C ASP A 467 44.23 7.86 -31.56
N SER A 468 45.53 8.08 -31.31
CA SER A 468 46.60 7.56 -32.18
C SER A 468 47.18 6.20 -31.77
N ARG A 469 46.79 5.59 -30.64
CA ARG A 469 47.28 4.26 -30.24
C ARG A 469 46.37 3.16 -30.74
N ASN A 470 46.78 2.54 -31.84
CA ASN A 470 46.12 1.42 -32.49
C ASN A 470 46.54 0.03 -31.92
N ASP A 471 47.07 -0.04 -30.69
CA ASP A 471 47.70 -1.25 -30.13
C ASP A 471 47.20 -1.65 -28.73
N ASP A 472 45.87 -1.61 -28.53
CA ASP A 472 45.23 -2.07 -27.29
C ASP A 472 45.47 -3.57 -27.00
N ARG A 473 45.85 -4.37 -28.02
CA ARG A 473 46.25 -5.79 -27.86
C ARG A 473 47.71 -5.94 -27.44
N GLU A 474 48.65 -5.18 -28.00
CA GLU A 474 50.07 -5.29 -27.66
C GLU A 474 50.35 -4.83 -26.22
N LEU A 475 49.69 -3.77 -25.73
CA LEU A 475 49.81 -3.30 -24.34
C LEU A 475 49.30 -4.32 -23.31
N ALA A 476 48.17 -4.98 -23.59
CA ALA A 476 47.63 -6.03 -22.72
C ALA A 476 48.48 -7.31 -22.75
N THR A 477 49.15 -7.57 -23.88
CA THR A 477 50.02 -8.74 -24.07
C THR A 477 51.40 -8.50 -23.42
N GLN A 478 52.00 -7.32 -23.56
CA GLN A 478 53.24 -6.93 -22.85
C GLN A 478 53.07 -6.98 -21.32
N TRP A 479 51.91 -6.58 -20.80
CA TRP A 479 51.60 -6.67 -19.36
C TRP A 479 51.55 -8.11 -18.83
N LEU A 480 51.33 -9.09 -19.71
CA LEU A 480 51.20 -10.52 -19.36
C LEU A 480 52.46 -11.34 -19.70
N GLU A 481 53.27 -10.91 -20.66
CA GLU A 481 54.47 -11.60 -21.17
C GLU A 481 55.76 -11.32 -20.38
N ASP A 482 55.84 -10.22 -19.61
CA ASP A 482 57.02 -9.87 -18.79
C ASP A 482 57.24 -10.75 -17.53
N ASP A 483 56.57 -11.90 -17.43
CA ASP A 483 56.62 -12.81 -16.28
C ASP A 483 57.13 -14.21 -16.69
N GLN A 484 58.45 -14.34 -16.81
CA GLN A 484 59.12 -15.61 -17.11
C GLN A 484 59.47 -16.46 -15.87
N ASP A 485 59.28 -15.97 -14.63
CA ASP A 485 59.92 -16.57 -13.46
C ASP A 485 58.99 -17.09 -12.35
N GLY A 486 57.67 -17.19 -12.58
CA GLY A 486 56.76 -17.85 -11.63
C GLY A 486 56.50 -17.07 -10.33
N GLU A 487 56.78 -15.77 -10.29
CA GLU A 487 56.50 -14.86 -9.17
C GLU A 487 55.08 -14.25 -9.18
N TRP A 488 54.15 -14.83 -9.95
CA TRP A 488 52.80 -14.27 -10.09
C TRP A 488 51.99 -14.24 -8.77
N ASN A 489 52.33 -15.10 -7.80
CA ASN A 489 51.68 -15.10 -6.48
C ASN A 489 52.08 -13.91 -5.59
N GLU A 490 53.20 -13.24 -5.87
CA GLU A 490 53.69 -12.11 -5.07
C GLU A 490 53.44 -10.75 -5.76
N ARG A 491 53.37 -10.69 -7.10
CA ARG A 491 53.17 -9.44 -7.85
C ARG A 491 51.73 -8.98 -8.06
N VAL A 492 50.73 -9.72 -7.57
CA VAL A 492 49.38 -9.14 -7.40
C VAL A 492 49.42 -8.20 -6.19
N GLU A 493 50.09 -7.06 -6.35
CA GLU A 493 49.78 -5.85 -5.61
C GLU A 493 48.35 -5.45 -6.03
N ALA A 494 47.40 -6.06 -5.33
CA ALA A 494 45.96 -5.96 -5.52
C ALA A 494 45.40 -4.55 -5.25
N GLU A 495 46.26 -3.53 -5.20
CA GLU A 495 45.92 -2.12 -5.03
C GLU A 495 45.82 -1.42 -6.38
N THR A 496 46.75 -1.60 -7.32
CA THR A 496 46.70 -0.85 -8.60
C THR A 496 45.59 -1.30 -9.54
N THR A 497 45.31 -2.60 -9.66
CA THR A 497 44.17 -3.07 -10.49
C THR A 497 42.82 -2.78 -9.83
N PHE A 498 42.79 -2.71 -8.50
CA PHE A 498 41.62 -2.39 -7.71
C PHE A 498 41.31 -0.89 -7.74
N GLU A 499 42.30 -0.03 -7.51
CA GLU A 499 42.21 1.42 -7.66
C GLU A 499 41.84 1.76 -9.09
N LEU A 500 42.44 1.13 -10.10
CA LEU A 500 42.06 1.36 -11.49
C LEU A 500 40.59 0.96 -11.77
N ALA A 501 40.14 -0.21 -11.29
CA ALA A 501 38.76 -0.64 -11.48
C ALA A 501 37.75 0.23 -10.71
N ASN A 502 38.12 0.67 -9.50
CA ASN A 502 37.29 1.48 -8.61
C ASN A 502 37.25 2.96 -9.04
N ASP A 503 38.35 3.51 -9.53
CA ASP A 503 38.44 4.88 -10.08
C ASP A 503 37.74 4.96 -11.43
N ILE A 504 37.93 3.95 -12.29
CA ILE A 504 37.12 3.79 -13.50
C ILE A 504 35.65 3.74 -13.09
N TRP A 505 35.27 2.98 -12.06
CA TRP A 505 33.88 2.84 -11.62
C TRP A 505 33.24 4.13 -11.08
N ILE A 506 33.93 4.86 -10.20
CA ILE A 506 33.39 6.08 -9.55
C ILE A 506 33.24 7.22 -10.55
N VAL A 507 34.25 7.41 -11.42
CA VAL A 507 34.22 8.43 -12.47
C VAL A 507 33.21 8.07 -13.56
N PHE A 508 33.08 6.78 -13.87
CA PHE A 508 32.12 6.30 -14.85
C PHE A 508 30.70 6.44 -14.32
N THR A 509 30.31 5.83 -13.20
CA THR A 509 28.92 5.78 -12.72
C THR A 509 28.27 7.15 -12.47
N SER A 510 28.99 8.11 -11.88
CA SER A 510 28.43 9.42 -11.49
C SER A 510 28.05 10.31 -12.69
N ARG A 511 28.95 10.46 -13.68
CA ARG A 511 28.69 11.26 -14.89
C ARG A 511 27.90 10.49 -15.94
N TRP A 512 28.00 9.16 -15.96
CA TRP A 512 27.33 8.27 -16.90
C TRP A 512 25.82 8.19 -16.69
N CYS A 513 25.37 7.99 -15.45
CA CYS A 513 23.96 7.88 -15.12
C CYS A 513 23.18 9.15 -15.51
N GLN A 514 23.81 10.31 -15.36
CA GLN A 514 23.26 11.58 -15.80
C GLN A 514 23.11 11.62 -17.33
N ARG A 515 24.13 11.17 -18.07
CA ARG A 515 24.17 11.28 -19.54
C ARG A 515 23.26 10.28 -20.25
N VAL A 516 23.16 9.03 -19.76
CA VAL A 516 22.22 8.03 -20.31
C VAL A 516 20.76 8.46 -20.09
N ARG A 517 20.45 9.09 -18.96
CA ARG A 517 19.11 9.65 -18.70
C ARG A 517 18.78 10.80 -19.64
N GLN A 518 19.74 11.69 -19.92
CA GLN A 518 19.57 12.76 -20.90
C GLN A 518 19.28 12.21 -22.31
N ILE A 519 19.99 11.16 -22.74
CA ILE A 519 19.80 10.52 -24.05
C ILE A 519 18.45 9.80 -24.14
N LYS A 520 17.98 9.16 -23.05
CA LYS A 520 16.63 8.57 -22.99
C LYS A 520 15.52 9.62 -23.01
N ALA A 521 15.77 10.80 -22.43
CA ALA A 521 14.81 11.88 -22.39
C ALA A 521 14.64 12.59 -23.75
N ASN A 522 15.73 12.78 -24.50
CA ASN A 522 15.70 13.38 -25.85
C ASN A 522 16.56 12.58 -26.85
N PRO A 523 16.06 11.45 -27.38
CA PRO A 523 16.84 10.54 -28.23
C PRO A 523 17.25 11.12 -29.59
N SER A 524 16.48 12.07 -30.12
CA SER A 524 16.71 12.72 -31.42
C SER A 524 17.74 13.85 -31.38
N ASP A 525 17.83 14.58 -30.27
CA ASP A 525 18.69 15.77 -30.15
C ASP A 525 20.13 15.44 -29.73
N MET A 526 20.40 14.18 -29.35
CA MET A 526 21.69 13.73 -28.81
C MET A 526 22.35 12.63 -29.66
N GLU A 527 22.02 12.53 -30.95
CA GLU A 527 22.46 11.46 -31.84
C GLU A 527 24.00 11.32 -31.95
N ASN A 528 24.72 12.44 -32.08
CA ASN A 528 26.19 12.45 -32.14
C ASN A 528 26.83 12.03 -30.81
N GLU A 529 26.24 12.45 -29.70
CA GLU A 529 26.74 12.13 -28.36
C GLU A 529 26.48 10.66 -28.02
N ARG A 530 25.32 10.14 -28.41
CA ARG A 530 24.97 8.72 -28.33
C ARG A 530 25.94 7.85 -29.13
N ALA A 531 26.26 8.23 -30.38
CA ALA A 531 27.23 7.50 -31.21
C ALA A 531 28.64 7.50 -30.61
N LEU A 532 29.08 8.64 -30.07
CA LEU A 532 30.36 8.76 -29.36
C LEU A 532 30.41 7.88 -28.10
N LEU A 533 29.30 7.79 -27.36
CA LEU A 533 29.21 6.95 -26.17
C LEU A 533 29.26 5.47 -26.53
N ILE A 534 28.49 5.02 -27.53
CA ILE A 534 28.56 3.65 -28.03
C ILE A 534 30.00 3.31 -28.45
N HIS A 535 30.68 4.20 -29.19
CA HIS A 535 32.07 3.99 -29.59
C HIS A 535 33.03 3.83 -28.39
N ARG A 536 32.93 4.71 -27.39
CA ARG A 536 33.77 4.68 -26.18
C ARG A 536 33.50 3.43 -25.33
N MET A 537 32.23 3.05 -25.17
CA MET A 537 31.84 1.87 -24.40
C MET A 537 32.30 0.58 -25.08
N SER A 538 32.17 0.50 -26.40
CA SER A 538 32.67 -0.65 -27.17
C SER A 538 34.21 -0.73 -27.12
N LYS A 539 34.92 0.40 -27.01
CA LYS A 539 36.38 0.40 -26.79
C LYS A 539 36.74 -0.13 -25.39
N ALA A 540 36.06 0.35 -24.36
CA ALA A 540 36.27 -0.10 -22.98
C ALA A 540 35.93 -1.59 -22.78
N GLU A 541 34.83 -2.06 -23.39
CA GLU A 541 34.45 -3.49 -23.38
C GLU A 541 35.52 -4.35 -24.05
N ARG A 542 36.01 -3.97 -25.24
CA ARG A 542 37.07 -4.73 -25.94
C ARG A 542 38.35 -4.84 -25.12
N PHE A 543 38.75 -3.76 -24.45
CA PHE A 543 39.91 -3.76 -23.57
C PHE A 543 39.72 -4.71 -22.37
N LEU A 544 38.62 -4.55 -21.64
CA LEU A 544 38.32 -5.39 -20.47
C LEU A 544 38.05 -6.85 -20.86
N GLY A 545 37.51 -7.10 -22.05
CA GLY A 545 37.35 -8.43 -22.61
C GLY A 545 38.69 -9.12 -22.88
N ALA A 546 39.62 -8.42 -23.53
CA ALA A 546 40.96 -8.95 -23.79
C ALA A 546 41.72 -9.25 -22.48
N VAL A 547 41.71 -8.32 -21.53
CA VAL A 547 42.37 -8.49 -20.22
C VAL A 547 41.70 -9.61 -19.42
N GLY A 548 40.38 -9.61 -19.32
CA GLY A 548 39.61 -10.58 -18.54
C GLY A 548 39.74 -12.01 -19.08
N GLU A 549 39.66 -12.21 -20.40
CA GLU A 549 39.80 -13.54 -21.02
C GLU A 549 41.20 -14.11 -20.89
N ASN A 550 42.23 -13.29 -21.09
CA ASN A 550 43.62 -13.72 -20.95
C ASN A 550 43.95 -14.05 -19.50
N LEU A 551 43.51 -13.22 -18.56
CA LEU A 551 43.65 -13.50 -17.14
C LEU A 551 42.92 -14.79 -16.76
N TRP A 552 41.68 -14.97 -17.17
CA TRP A 552 40.89 -16.16 -16.82
C TRP A 552 41.55 -17.44 -17.34
N LYS A 553 42.06 -17.43 -18.59
CA LYS A 553 42.82 -18.55 -19.16
C LYS A 553 44.12 -18.82 -18.39
N LYS A 554 44.87 -17.78 -18.01
CA LYS A 554 46.11 -17.90 -17.21
C LYS A 554 45.83 -18.46 -15.82
N LEU A 555 44.74 -18.03 -15.18
CA LEU A 555 44.33 -18.55 -13.88
C LEU A 555 43.89 -20.02 -13.95
N GLN A 556 43.23 -20.44 -15.04
CA GLN A 556 42.90 -21.85 -15.26
C GLN A 556 44.14 -22.70 -15.56
N SER A 557 45.06 -22.23 -16.40
CA SER A 557 46.26 -23.00 -16.77
C SER A 557 47.26 -23.16 -15.61
N THR A 558 47.30 -22.19 -14.69
CA THR A 558 48.12 -22.25 -13.48
C THR A 558 47.48 -23.05 -12.34
N GLY A 559 46.25 -23.55 -12.52
CA GLY A 559 45.49 -24.24 -11.48
C GLY A 559 44.97 -23.31 -10.37
N SER A 560 45.02 -21.99 -10.58
CA SER A 560 44.51 -20.98 -9.66
C SER A 560 42.99 -20.87 -9.65
N ILE A 561 42.35 -21.31 -10.74
CA ILE A 561 40.90 -21.55 -10.87
C ILE A 561 40.69 -22.99 -11.32
N ILE A 562 39.90 -23.74 -10.56
CA ILE A 562 39.50 -25.10 -10.89
C ILE A 562 38.00 -25.11 -11.17
N GLU A 563 37.62 -25.55 -12.37
CA GLU A 563 36.22 -25.75 -12.73
C GLU A 563 35.79 -27.16 -12.34
N HIS A 564 34.73 -27.26 -11.54
CA HIS A 564 34.11 -28.52 -11.16
C HIS A 564 32.74 -28.64 -11.81
N SER A 565 32.42 -29.82 -12.35
CA SER A 565 31.04 -30.14 -12.72
C SER A 565 30.22 -30.36 -11.44
N ASP A 566 29.09 -29.68 -11.31
CA ASP A 566 28.21 -29.75 -10.16
C ASP A 566 26.76 -29.86 -10.66
N PRO A 567 26.28 -31.08 -10.96
CA PRO A 567 24.95 -31.31 -11.52
C PRO A 567 23.81 -30.89 -10.60
N ASP A 568 24.07 -30.84 -9.28
CA ASP A 568 23.12 -30.47 -8.25
C ASP A 568 23.04 -28.94 -8.06
N PHE A 569 24.02 -28.19 -8.59
CA PHE A 569 23.98 -26.74 -8.67
C PHE A 569 23.27 -26.29 -9.96
N PHE A 570 22.38 -25.31 -9.89
CA PHE A 570 21.51 -24.92 -11.02
C PHE A 570 22.25 -24.37 -12.25
N VAL A 571 23.53 -23.96 -12.14
CA VAL A 571 24.40 -23.59 -13.28
C VAL A 571 25.15 -24.80 -13.87
N GLY A 572 25.09 -25.98 -13.23
CA GLY A 572 25.73 -27.23 -13.64
C GLY A 572 27.25 -27.31 -13.40
N ARG A 573 27.84 -26.21 -12.90
CA ARG A 573 29.28 -26.07 -12.65
C ARG A 573 29.56 -25.04 -11.57
N ARG A 574 30.72 -25.17 -10.94
CA ARG A 574 31.24 -24.22 -9.95
C ARG A 574 32.73 -24.00 -10.13
N TYR A 575 33.19 -22.81 -9.77
CA TYR A 575 34.62 -22.47 -9.74
C TYR A 575 35.16 -22.49 -8.31
N GLU A 576 36.32 -23.08 -8.13
CA GLU A 576 37.11 -23.02 -6.91
C GLU A 576 38.39 -22.24 -7.17
N PHE A 577 38.76 -21.35 -6.25
CA PHE A 577 39.91 -20.48 -6.37
C PHE A 577 40.95 -20.83 -5.29
N THR A 578 42.23 -20.72 -5.63
CA THR A 578 43.32 -21.05 -4.69
C THR A 578 43.50 -20.01 -3.58
N THR A 579 43.17 -18.74 -3.85
CA THR A 579 43.24 -17.67 -2.85
C THR A 579 42.10 -16.67 -3.02
N TYR A 580 41.68 -16.07 -1.90
CA TYR A 580 40.69 -15.00 -1.88
C TYR A 580 41.06 -13.81 -2.79
N LYS A 581 42.35 -13.44 -2.86
CA LYS A 581 42.81 -12.34 -3.73
C LYS A 581 42.47 -12.64 -5.20
N ILE A 582 42.69 -13.88 -5.63
CA ILE A 582 42.41 -14.33 -6.99
C ILE A 582 40.89 -14.39 -7.23
N THR A 583 40.11 -14.90 -6.27
CA THR A 583 38.64 -14.86 -6.30
C THR A 583 38.13 -13.45 -6.52
N ARG A 584 38.67 -12.48 -5.76
CA ARG A 584 38.26 -11.08 -5.81
C ARG A 584 38.51 -10.47 -7.18
N VAL A 585 39.76 -10.54 -7.67
CA VAL A 585 40.16 -9.96 -8.97
C VAL A 585 39.36 -10.58 -10.12
N ALA A 586 39.20 -11.91 -10.13
CA ALA A 586 38.50 -12.62 -11.19
C ALA A 586 37.01 -12.24 -11.25
N ILE A 587 36.33 -12.18 -10.10
CA ILE A 587 34.90 -11.82 -10.05
C ILE A 587 34.68 -10.35 -10.43
N HIS A 588 35.55 -9.44 -9.97
CA HIS A 588 35.44 -8.01 -10.28
C HIS A 588 35.55 -7.74 -11.78
N LEU A 589 36.51 -8.36 -12.46
CA LEU A 589 36.70 -8.15 -13.90
C LEU A 589 35.54 -8.72 -14.73
N VAL A 590 35.04 -9.90 -14.37
CA VAL A 590 33.87 -10.50 -15.03
C VAL A 590 32.62 -9.64 -14.79
N ALA A 591 32.41 -9.18 -13.56
CA ALA A 591 31.32 -8.28 -13.18
C ALA A 591 31.36 -6.94 -13.93
N LEU A 592 32.52 -6.28 -13.97
CA LEU A 592 32.70 -4.99 -14.64
C LEU A 592 32.46 -5.11 -16.14
N ARG A 593 32.94 -6.19 -16.77
CA ARG A 593 32.67 -6.46 -18.19
C ARG A 593 31.20 -6.76 -18.45
N ALA A 594 30.55 -7.58 -17.60
CA ALA A 594 29.12 -7.86 -17.71
C ALA A 594 28.30 -6.58 -17.62
N LEU A 595 28.67 -5.65 -16.73
CA LEU A 595 28.01 -4.35 -16.66
C LEU A 595 28.14 -3.56 -17.97
N LEU A 596 29.36 -3.43 -18.49
CA LEU A 596 29.58 -2.65 -19.72
C LEU A 596 28.78 -3.22 -20.89
N LEU A 597 28.70 -4.54 -21.00
CA LEU A 597 27.88 -5.21 -22.00
C LEU A 597 26.39 -4.96 -21.80
N ARG A 598 25.90 -4.95 -20.55
CA ARG A 598 24.49 -4.59 -20.25
C ARG A 598 24.18 -3.15 -20.65
N VAL A 599 25.09 -2.24 -20.36
CA VAL A 599 24.98 -0.82 -20.71
C VAL A 599 25.02 -0.64 -22.23
N LEU A 600 25.92 -1.32 -22.93
CA LEU A 600 25.98 -1.35 -24.39
C LEU A 600 24.68 -1.88 -24.99
N PHE A 601 24.18 -3.01 -24.48
CA PHE A 601 22.90 -3.58 -24.92
C PHE A 601 21.75 -2.57 -24.78
N ASP A 602 21.64 -1.91 -23.63
CA ASP A 602 20.61 -0.88 -23.42
C ASP A 602 20.78 0.30 -24.39
N LEU A 603 22.02 0.74 -24.68
CA LEU A 603 22.28 1.81 -25.66
C LEU A 603 21.97 1.41 -27.10
N TYR A 604 22.29 0.18 -27.49
CA TYR A 604 21.99 -0.38 -28.80
C TYR A 604 20.47 -0.61 -29.01
N SER A 605 19.76 -0.98 -27.94
CA SER A 605 18.29 -1.10 -27.97
C SER A 605 17.58 0.24 -28.23
N LEU A 606 18.18 1.37 -27.85
CA LEU A 606 17.64 2.70 -28.09
C LEU A 606 17.76 3.17 -29.56
N VAL A 607 18.49 2.42 -30.40
CA VAL A 607 18.66 2.72 -31.83
C VAL A 607 18.06 1.64 -32.75
N ASP A 608 17.22 0.75 -32.21
CA ASP A 608 16.64 -0.42 -32.92
C ASP A 608 17.69 -1.33 -33.59
N VAL A 609 18.95 -1.26 -33.15
CA VAL A 609 20.03 -2.16 -33.59
C VAL A 609 20.20 -3.22 -32.51
N TYR A 610 19.52 -4.36 -32.65
CA TYR A 610 19.72 -5.48 -31.75
C TYR A 610 21.01 -6.23 -32.13
N ASP A 611 22.03 -6.13 -31.28
CA ASP A 611 23.22 -6.96 -31.39
C ASP A 611 23.10 -8.18 -30.47
N GLY A 612 22.65 -9.30 -31.05
CA GLY A 612 22.52 -10.56 -30.33
C GLY A 612 23.85 -11.09 -29.77
N ALA A 613 25.00 -10.74 -30.35
CA ALA A 613 26.30 -11.21 -29.88
C ALA A 613 26.70 -10.54 -28.55
N ILE A 614 26.36 -9.26 -28.37
CA ILE A 614 26.56 -8.54 -27.11
C ILE A 614 25.73 -9.18 -26.00
N TYR A 615 24.47 -9.51 -26.29
CA TYR A 615 23.58 -10.15 -25.34
C TYR A 615 24.04 -11.56 -24.96
N GLU A 616 24.46 -12.38 -25.92
CA GLU A 616 25.01 -13.72 -25.64
C GLU A 616 26.29 -13.67 -24.79
N THR A 617 27.19 -12.72 -25.08
CA THR A 617 28.42 -12.52 -24.30
C THR A 617 28.10 -12.07 -22.87
N TYR A 618 27.18 -11.12 -22.72
CA TYR A 618 26.67 -10.68 -21.42
C TYR A 618 26.13 -11.86 -20.59
N ARG A 619 25.30 -12.71 -21.22
CA ARG A 619 24.71 -13.88 -20.58
C ARG A 619 25.76 -14.89 -20.16
N GLY A 620 26.76 -15.16 -21.00
CA GLY A 620 27.89 -16.02 -20.66
C GLY A 620 28.63 -15.56 -19.40
N LEU A 621 28.88 -14.26 -19.26
CA LEU A 621 29.53 -13.68 -18.08
C LEU A 621 28.63 -13.74 -16.84
N CYS A 622 27.31 -13.54 -16.98
CA CYS A 622 26.37 -13.73 -15.88
C CYS A 622 26.49 -15.15 -15.32
N PHE A 623 26.42 -16.17 -16.17
CA PHE A 623 26.60 -17.57 -15.75
C PHE A 623 27.94 -17.80 -15.04
N GLN A 624 29.00 -17.14 -15.51
CA GLN A 624 30.32 -17.25 -14.92
C GLN A 624 30.38 -16.64 -13.50
N VAL A 625 29.75 -15.48 -13.26
CA VAL A 625 29.61 -14.91 -11.91
C VAL A 625 28.82 -15.85 -11.00
N TRP A 626 27.72 -16.40 -11.49
CA TRP A 626 26.89 -17.34 -10.74
C TRP A 626 27.64 -18.62 -10.35
N ALA A 627 28.49 -19.15 -11.23
CA ALA A 627 29.34 -20.31 -10.95
C ALA A 627 30.44 -20.03 -9.89
N CYS A 628 30.74 -18.77 -9.58
CA CYS A 628 31.72 -18.41 -8.54
C CYS A 628 31.11 -18.37 -7.13
N LEU A 629 29.78 -18.25 -7.01
CA LEU A 629 29.08 -18.08 -5.72
C LEU A 629 29.30 -19.22 -4.71
N PRO A 630 29.34 -20.51 -5.10
CA PRO A 630 29.60 -21.59 -4.15
C PRO A 630 30.92 -21.43 -3.40
N HIS A 631 31.98 -20.95 -4.06
CA HIS A 631 33.27 -20.68 -3.43
C HIS A 631 33.22 -19.42 -2.54
N LEU A 632 32.42 -18.41 -2.89
CA LEU A 632 32.23 -17.25 -2.00
C LEU A 632 31.54 -17.60 -0.67
N LYS A 633 30.80 -18.72 -0.60
CA LYS A 633 30.24 -19.22 0.66
C LYS A 633 31.29 -19.84 1.59
N THR A 634 32.48 -20.19 1.08
CA THR A 634 33.54 -20.84 1.87
C THR A 634 34.58 -19.86 2.39
N VAL A 635 34.59 -18.60 1.92
CA VAL A 635 35.49 -17.54 2.38
C VAL A 635 34.88 -16.70 3.51
N HIS A 636 35.72 -16.05 4.32
CA HIS A 636 35.29 -15.20 5.43
C HIS A 636 34.37 -14.06 4.97
N ALA A 637 33.37 -13.69 5.78
CA ALA A 637 32.30 -12.78 5.37
C ALA A 637 32.73 -11.37 4.97
N LEU A 638 33.76 -10.82 5.61
CA LEU A 638 34.34 -9.53 5.19
C LEU A 638 34.87 -9.62 3.75
N SER A 639 35.57 -10.71 3.45
CA SER A 639 36.14 -10.99 2.13
C SER A 639 35.06 -11.25 1.08
N ALA A 640 33.97 -11.93 1.45
CA ALA A 640 32.80 -12.09 0.58
C ALA A 640 32.09 -10.75 0.30
N LYS A 641 31.97 -9.89 1.32
CA LYS A 641 31.40 -8.54 1.20
C LYS A 641 32.22 -7.66 0.26
N ASP A 642 33.53 -7.61 0.45
CA ASP A 642 34.47 -6.89 -0.42
C ASP A 642 34.48 -7.45 -1.85
N THR A 643 34.07 -8.72 -2.05
CA THR A 643 34.02 -9.34 -3.38
C THR A 643 32.72 -9.09 -4.15
N LEU A 644 31.60 -8.93 -3.44
CA LEU A 644 30.25 -8.78 -4.01
C LEU A 644 29.70 -7.34 -3.93
N LEU A 645 30.45 -6.40 -3.36
CA LEU A 645 30.03 -5.01 -3.09
C LEU A 645 29.49 -4.26 -4.32
N MET A 646 29.75 -4.77 -5.53
CA MET A 646 29.39 -4.12 -6.80
C MET A 646 28.32 -4.84 -7.64
N VAL A 647 27.86 -6.05 -7.27
CA VAL A 647 26.94 -6.87 -8.07
C VAL A 647 26.02 -7.69 -7.16
N VAL A 648 24.71 -7.54 -7.33
CA VAL A 648 23.71 -8.42 -6.69
C VAL A 648 23.17 -9.39 -7.74
N PRO A 649 23.60 -10.68 -7.74
CA PRO A 649 22.93 -11.69 -8.53
C PRO A 649 21.48 -11.82 -8.03
N LEU A 650 20.50 -11.75 -8.93
CA LEU A 650 19.09 -11.90 -8.59
C LEU A 650 18.49 -13.11 -9.31
N TYR A 651 17.67 -13.84 -8.57
CA TYR A 651 16.86 -14.94 -9.08
C TYR A 651 15.39 -14.56 -8.91
N GLU A 652 14.70 -14.32 -10.01
CA GLU A 652 13.23 -14.31 -10.07
C GLU A 652 12.85 -15.39 -11.06
N ALA A 653 12.27 -16.50 -10.60
CA ALA A 653 11.63 -17.48 -11.47
C ALA A 653 10.36 -17.98 -10.78
N ALA A 654 9.26 -18.04 -11.54
CA ALA A 654 7.99 -18.60 -11.10
C ALA A 654 7.88 -20.10 -11.43
N ASP A 655 8.64 -20.63 -12.41
CA ASP A 655 8.69 -22.07 -12.74
C ASP A 655 9.98 -22.57 -13.45
N SER A 656 9.97 -23.86 -13.80
CA SER A 656 11.10 -24.59 -14.38
C SER A 656 11.37 -24.32 -15.87
N ASP A 657 10.43 -23.74 -16.62
CA ASP A 657 10.65 -23.33 -18.01
C ASP A 657 11.27 -21.92 -18.07
N GLU A 658 10.96 -21.06 -17.09
CA GLU A 658 11.59 -19.75 -16.89
C GLU A 658 13.07 -19.80 -16.48
N LEU A 659 13.53 -20.94 -15.93
CA LEU A 659 14.94 -21.22 -15.60
C LEU A 659 15.90 -21.02 -16.79
N ARG A 660 15.41 -21.16 -18.04
CA ARG A 660 16.23 -20.93 -19.24
C ARG A 660 16.40 -19.45 -19.58
N HIS A 661 15.59 -18.56 -18.99
CA HIS A 661 15.52 -17.15 -19.36
C HIS A 661 16.04 -16.18 -18.28
N LEU A 662 16.23 -16.60 -17.03
CA LEU A 662 16.49 -15.68 -15.92
C LEU A 662 17.81 -15.92 -15.17
N TYR A 663 18.92 -15.47 -15.78
CA TYR A 663 20.20 -15.23 -15.11
C TYR A 663 20.63 -13.80 -15.41
N ASP A 664 20.20 -12.87 -14.56
CA ASP A 664 20.51 -11.45 -14.72
C ASP A 664 21.30 -10.94 -13.51
N ILE A 665 22.17 -9.97 -13.75
CA ILE A 665 22.87 -9.24 -12.72
C ILE A 665 22.15 -7.89 -12.59
N LYS A 666 21.47 -7.65 -11.47
CA LYS A 666 20.95 -6.29 -11.18
C LYS A 666 21.94 -5.54 -10.32
N ILE A 667 22.09 -4.27 -10.65
CA ILE A 667 22.86 -3.34 -9.84
C ILE A 667 21.93 -2.82 -8.77
N ASP A 668 22.18 -3.18 -7.51
CA ASP A 668 21.45 -2.62 -6.38
C ASP A 668 22.18 -1.38 -5.87
N TRP A 669 21.74 -0.23 -6.35
CA TRP A 669 22.32 1.07 -5.99
C TRP A 669 22.07 1.46 -4.52
N THR A 670 21.23 0.74 -3.78
CA THR A 670 20.98 0.98 -2.35
C THR A 670 22.04 0.36 -1.43
N VAL A 671 22.80 -0.62 -1.94
CA VAL A 671 23.81 -1.35 -1.14
C VAL A 671 24.97 -0.47 -0.71
N PHE A 672 25.31 0.58 -1.47
CA PHE A 672 26.39 1.51 -1.10
C PHE A 672 26.06 2.33 0.16
N GLY A 673 24.79 2.67 0.41
CA GLY A 673 24.37 3.38 1.63
C GLY A 673 24.06 2.45 2.81
N LEU A 674 23.68 1.19 2.55
CA LEU A 674 23.35 0.20 3.58
C LEU A 674 24.57 -0.56 4.10
N ALA A 675 25.62 -0.73 3.28
CA ALA A 675 26.79 -1.53 3.62
C ALA A 675 27.64 -0.90 4.75
N GLU A 676 27.62 0.42 4.94
CA GLU A 676 28.32 1.09 6.04
C GLU A 676 27.68 0.83 7.42
N HIS A 677 26.42 0.38 7.46
CA HIS A 677 25.64 0.27 8.71
C HIS A 677 25.17 -1.15 9.04
N MET A 678 25.45 -2.14 8.17
CA MET A 678 25.12 -3.54 8.43
C MET A 678 26.24 -4.28 9.17
N SER A 679 25.88 -4.99 10.24
CA SER A 679 26.80 -5.90 10.92
C SER A 679 27.19 -7.08 10.03
N ILE A 680 28.38 -7.65 10.25
CA ILE A 680 28.92 -8.78 9.48
C ILE A 680 27.95 -9.97 9.49
N GLU A 681 27.34 -10.23 10.64
CA GLU A 681 26.36 -11.28 10.85
C GLU A 681 25.05 -11.01 10.10
N ALA A 682 24.61 -9.74 10.02
CA ALA A 682 23.44 -9.34 9.22
C ALA A 682 23.69 -9.50 7.71
N PHE A 683 24.91 -9.21 7.23
CA PHE A 683 25.28 -9.43 5.83
C PHE A 683 25.38 -10.93 5.48
N GLN A 684 25.94 -11.76 6.37
CA GLN A 684 25.94 -13.22 6.21
C GLN A 684 24.52 -13.77 6.20
N ASN A 685 23.68 -13.36 7.14
CA ASN A 685 22.28 -13.77 7.19
C ASN A 685 21.49 -13.26 5.99
N TRP A 686 21.84 -12.11 5.41
CA TRP A 686 21.24 -11.60 4.17
C TRP A 686 21.63 -12.44 2.95
N ILE A 687 22.92 -12.79 2.78
CA ILE A 687 23.39 -13.71 1.74
C ILE A 687 22.75 -15.09 1.92
N VAL A 688 22.72 -15.62 3.15
CA VAL A 688 22.13 -16.92 3.47
C VAL A 688 20.62 -16.91 3.26
N ALA A 689 19.89 -15.88 3.72
CA ALA A 689 18.44 -15.77 3.56
C ALA A 689 18.02 -15.62 2.09
N ARG A 690 18.78 -14.88 1.27
CA ARG A 690 18.53 -14.86 -0.17
C ARG A 690 18.94 -16.16 -0.84
N SER A 691 20.11 -16.73 -0.51
CA SER A 691 20.51 -18.03 -1.08
C SER A 691 19.66 -19.23 -0.60
N ALA A 692 18.93 -19.09 0.50
CA ALA A 692 17.93 -20.07 0.97
C ALA A 692 16.57 -19.94 0.27
N GLN A 693 16.34 -18.86 -0.49
CA GLN A 693 15.31 -18.82 -1.53
C GLN A 693 15.81 -19.45 -2.85
N TRP A 694 17.07 -19.92 -2.94
CA TRP A 694 17.73 -20.36 -4.18
C TRP A 694 18.00 -21.88 -4.22
N ILE A 695 17.58 -22.62 -3.19
CA ILE A 695 17.39 -24.09 -3.18
C ILE A 695 15.89 -24.29 -2.94
#